data_AF-A0A1V8SXX4-F1
#
_entry.id   AF-A0A1V8SXX4-F1
#
_cell.length_a   1.000
_cell.length_b   1.000
_cell.length_c   1.000
_cell.angle_alpha   90.00
_cell.angle_beta   90.00
_cell.angle_gamma   90.00
#
_symmetry.space_group_name_H-M   'P 1'
#
loop_
_entity.id
_entity.type
_entity.pdbx_description
1 polymer ?
#
loop_
_entity_poly.entity_id
_entity_poly.type
_entity_poly.pdbx_seq_one_letter_code
_entity_poly.pdbx_strand_id
1 'polypeptide(L)'
;MALTQKYPYFNSSNHVVHILLFYHYIDRDFLCYSYSKTSKLHLDTRTLANLGPLFDQLVPSSSSSATDAPIGVTVTKITLTKPSESSSATDAPIGHAVDIGYDTAIDSDFASYYVYDYAYNESYDYANQAAYDSACEYAYEHANDKFDEFNDLDDPDDSGFNFAVPSAIVFDVDNARSDHRTCVHRQQQAGEPFAYYRGEANMRFTSILAYAAVVGVVAGELAEYEAERNAVLMKRAARSVESEVLKREAVRETALLAARAFAANTPHGYTPQTNACPSDAPTIRNASGLSPNETAWLEVRRQATIDPMKQLLARLNISGLDTDKYISDHQSNVSNLPNIGIALSGGGYRAMLNGAGVVQAFDSRTVNSTNAGQLGGLLQAATYLAGLSGGSWAVSSLYANNFSSVSDILASNPDDSDLWQLGNTIYEGPSMGSIQLLDSAGYYAALEDQVSGKEDAGFNTSITDYWGRALSYQLVNASDGGPAYTFSSISQQDWFTSGSVPLPLVVADGRAPGETIIPGNTTVFEFSPWELGTFDPTVRGFAPLKYVGSNFSSGLVRSTEACVTGFDNIGFVFGTSSSLFNTILTAVNGTNSTGLLSTALQASLTALLGGLGSANNDIADYPNPFYGWNNDTNLGHASQQLTLVDGGEDGQNIPLLPLIQPPRAVDVIFAVDSSADTNATLPTNASATGWPSGFAIESTYRRSLTEIQNGTPFPSIPDVNTFFNLGLNNRPTFFGCDSSNTTGGIAPLIVYLPNAPYVYTSNVSTFDLEYNNTERNAIVANGYNLATQGNGTVDPGWGTCVGCAILSRSLERNGVEVPEACTTCFAKYCWDGTLNETAPGSYVPEMKAPGAEIKVSTSRAGRTTFPVAALLVAAFVGVMGVW
;
A
#
# COMPACT_ATOMS: atom_id res chain seq x y z
N MET A 1 0.55 12.29 -34.78
CA MET A 1 0.32 12.90 -36.11
C MET A 1 -1.07 12.51 -36.60
N ALA A 2 -1.66 13.27 -37.53
CA ALA A 2 -3.07 13.14 -37.90
C ALA A 2 -3.29 12.60 -39.33
N LEU A 3 -4.40 11.87 -39.50
CA LEU A 3 -5.11 11.68 -40.77
C LEU A 3 -6.60 11.44 -40.46
N THR A 4 -7.51 11.87 -41.33
CA THR A 4 -8.97 11.90 -41.09
C THR A 4 -9.76 11.81 -42.40
N GLN A 5 -11.08 11.54 -42.30
CA GLN A 5 -12.10 11.50 -43.38
C GLN A 5 -12.15 10.19 -44.21
N LYS A 6 -13.31 9.68 -44.69
CA LYS A 6 -14.76 9.97 -44.49
C LYS A 6 -15.66 8.87 -45.12
N TYR A 7 -16.73 8.45 -44.42
CA TYR A 7 -18.11 8.12 -44.91
C TYR A 7 -18.39 7.09 -46.08
N PRO A 8 -19.66 6.63 -46.31
CA PRO A 8 -20.82 6.41 -45.41
C PRO A 8 -21.69 5.13 -45.70
N TYR A 9 -22.75 4.93 -44.87
CA TYR A 9 -24.05 4.25 -45.12
C TYR A 9 -24.13 2.79 -45.64
N PHE A 10 -24.84 1.92 -44.88
CA PHE A 10 -26.11 1.29 -45.32
C PHE A 10 -26.92 0.70 -44.14
N ASN A 11 -28.06 0.07 -44.42
CA ASN A 11 -29.08 -0.43 -43.48
C ASN A 11 -29.81 -1.64 -44.18
N SER A 12 -30.61 -2.53 -43.58
CA SER A 12 -31.23 -2.56 -42.24
C SER A 12 -31.72 -3.97 -41.85
N SER A 13 -32.13 -4.09 -40.57
CA SER A 13 -33.19 -5.00 -40.07
C SER A 13 -32.92 -6.50 -39.87
N ASN A 14 -33.25 -6.93 -38.64
CA ASN A 14 -33.83 -8.22 -38.24
C ASN A 14 -33.14 -9.54 -38.62
N HIS A 15 -32.59 -10.21 -37.59
CA HIS A 15 -33.08 -11.54 -37.21
C HIS A 15 -33.03 -11.69 -35.68
N VAL A 16 -34.10 -12.27 -35.10
CA VAL A 16 -34.16 -12.65 -33.67
C VAL A 16 -34.00 -14.16 -33.58
N VAL A 17 -33.07 -14.63 -32.74
CA VAL A 17 -32.95 -16.04 -32.34
C VAL A 17 -32.67 -16.10 -30.85
N HIS A 18 -33.48 -16.83 -30.11
CA HIS A 18 -33.20 -17.18 -28.71
C HIS A 18 -32.16 -18.31 -28.65
N ILE A 19 -31.19 -18.21 -27.74
CA ILE A 19 -30.45 -19.38 -27.23
C ILE A 19 -30.54 -19.36 -25.70
N LEU A 20 -30.78 -20.53 -25.11
CA LEU A 20 -31.06 -20.69 -23.69
C LEU A 20 -29.79 -20.81 -22.86
N LEU A 21 -29.89 -20.42 -21.58
CA LEU A 21 -29.01 -20.93 -20.53
C LEU A 21 -29.19 -22.46 -20.40
N PHE A 22 -28.09 -23.20 -20.36
CA PHE A 22 -28.05 -24.55 -19.83
C PHE A 22 -26.85 -24.69 -18.88
N TYR A 23 -27.13 -24.87 -17.59
CA TYR A 23 -26.17 -25.43 -16.64
C TYR A 23 -25.97 -26.92 -16.95
N HIS A 24 -24.73 -27.40 -16.91
CA HIS A 24 -24.45 -28.78 -16.51
C HIS A 24 -23.12 -28.89 -15.75
N TYR A 25 -23.17 -29.65 -14.66
CA TYR A 25 -22.04 -30.08 -13.85
C TYR A 25 -21.42 -31.33 -14.48
N ILE A 26 -20.11 -31.37 -14.71
CA ILE A 26 -19.29 -32.60 -14.78
C ILE A 26 -17.98 -32.33 -14.00
N ASP A 27 -17.31 -33.41 -13.61
CA ASP A 27 -16.52 -33.55 -12.39
C ASP A 27 -15.08 -32.99 -12.40
N ARG A 28 -14.45 -33.11 -11.23
CA ARG A 28 -13.01 -32.90 -11.02
C ARG A 28 -12.17 -33.91 -11.81
N ASP A 29 -11.00 -33.48 -12.25
CA ASP A 29 -9.85 -34.37 -12.45
C ASP A 29 -8.58 -33.77 -11.83
N PHE A 30 -7.73 -34.61 -11.25
CA PHE A 30 -6.48 -34.20 -10.60
C PHE A 30 -5.34 -34.07 -11.61
N LEU A 31 -4.62 -32.94 -11.60
CA LEU A 31 -3.31 -32.83 -12.25
C LEU A 31 -2.21 -32.57 -11.21
N CYS A 32 -1.70 -33.66 -10.64
CA CYS A 32 -0.52 -33.65 -9.79
C CYS A 32 0.75 -33.42 -10.63
N TYR A 33 1.26 -32.18 -10.67
CA TYR A 33 2.62 -31.93 -11.17
C TYR A 33 3.64 -32.05 -10.02
N SER A 34 4.18 -33.25 -9.85
CA SER A 34 5.42 -33.45 -9.09
C SER A 34 6.62 -33.11 -9.97
N TYR A 35 7.48 -32.20 -9.53
CA TYR A 35 8.78 -31.95 -10.15
C TYR A 35 9.90 -31.95 -9.10
N SER A 36 10.30 -33.15 -8.67
CA SER A 36 11.59 -33.31 -7.99
C SER A 36 12.71 -33.47 -9.03
N LYS A 37 13.62 -32.49 -9.14
CA LYS A 37 15.07 -32.79 -9.10
C LYS A 37 15.93 -31.53 -9.02
N THR A 38 16.99 -31.68 -8.23
CA THR A 38 18.14 -30.79 -8.16
C THR A 38 18.89 -30.75 -9.50
N SER A 39 19.07 -29.55 -10.04
CA SER A 39 20.01 -29.29 -11.15
C SER A 39 21.05 -28.26 -10.70
N LYS A 40 22.29 -28.72 -10.47
CA LYS A 40 23.43 -27.81 -10.26
C LYS A 40 23.78 -27.17 -11.60
N LEU A 41 23.51 -25.88 -11.78
CA LEU A 41 23.93 -25.18 -12.98
C LEU A 41 25.45 -24.93 -12.93
N HIS A 42 26.20 -25.53 -13.86
CA HIS A 42 27.55 -25.08 -14.18
C HIS A 42 27.44 -23.88 -15.12
N LEU A 43 28.02 -22.73 -14.71
CA LEU A 43 28.13 -21.56 -15.57
C LEU A 43 29.31 -21.74 -16.52
N ASP A 44 29.05 -22.09 -17.78
CA ASP A 44 30.05 -21.96 -18.85
C ASP A 44 30.22 -20.47 -19.21
N THR A 45 31.44 -20.10 -19.58
CA THR A 45 31.93 -18.71 -19.61
C THR A 45 32.15 -18.18 -21.03
N ARG A 46 31.31 -18.61 -21.99
CA ARG A 46 31.51 -18.37 -23.43
C ARG A 46 30.38 -17.67 -24.19
N THR A 47 29.34 -17.18 -23.52
CA THR A 47 28.19 -16.49 -24.18
C THR A 47 27.99 -15.04 -23.70
N LEU A 48 29.07 -14.31 -23.48
CA LEU A 48 29.08 -12.87 -23.12
C LEU A 48 30.10 -12.09 -23.97
N ALA A 49 30.01 -12.21 -25.30
CA ALA A 49 31.01 -11.64 -26.23
C ALA A 49 30.45 -10.91 -27.47
N ASN A 50 29.14 -10.99 -27.76
CA ASN A 50 28.54 -10.48 -29.02
C ASN A 50 27.25 -9.65 -28.80
N LEU A 51 27.29 -8.62 -27.94
CA LEU A 51 26.19 -7.64 -27.80
C LEU A 51 26.68 -6.17 -27.78
N GLY A 52 27.47 -5.83 -28.80
CA GLY A 52 27.51 -4.49 -29.39
C GLY A 52 27.57 -4.65 -30.91
N PRO A 53 26.97 -3.76 -31.72
CA PRO A 53 26.48 -2.42 -31.38
C PRO A 53 24.97 -2.20 -31.64
N LEU A 54 24.27 -1.46 -30.76
CA LEU A 54 22.91 -0.96 -31.06
C LEU A 54 22.49 0.26 -30.20
N PHE A 55 23.40 1.24 -30.04
CA PHE A 55 23.13 2.46 -29.25
C PHE A 55 23.49 3.79 -29.95
N ASP A 56 23.81 3.77 -31.25
CA ASP A 56 24.10 4.97 -32.07
C ASP A 56 22.97 5.28 -33.07
N GLN A 57 21.77 5.62 -32.54
CA GLN A 57 20.71 6.36 -33.27
C GLN A 57 19.54 6.73 -32.34
N LEU A 58 19.60 7.89 -31.68
CA LEU A 58 18.43 8.73 -31.28
C LEU A 58 18.84 10.00 -30.51
N VAL A 59 19.62 10.90 -31.14
CA VAL A 59 19.88 12.25 -30.61
C VAL A 59 19.74 13.31 -31.72
N PRO A 60 18.72 14.18 -31.68
CA PRO A 60 18.65 15.38 -32.52
C PRO A 60 19.67 16.43 -32.06
N SER A 61 20.34 17.09 -33.00
CA SER A 61 21.42 18.02 -32.71
C SER A 61 20.95 19.46 -32.43
N SER A 62 21.51 20.05 -31.37
CA SER A 62 21.75 21.50 -31.26
C SER A 62 23.06 21.71 -30.47
N SER A 63 23.72 22.86 -30.60
CA SER A 63 25.18 22.97 -30.39
C SER A 63 25.64 24.22 -29.63
N SER A 64 26.91 24.17 -29.20
CA SER A 64 27.71 25.20 -28.49
C SER A 64 27.42 25.38 -26.98
N SER A 65 28.42 25.53 -26.09
CA SER A 65 29.87 25.28 -26.23
C SER A 65 30.64 25.33 -24.89
N ALA A 66 31.45 24.29 -24.59
CA ALA A 66 32.68 24.25 -23.76
C ALA A 66 32.61 24.74 -22.28
N THR A 67 33.50 24.38 -21.34
CA THR A 67 34.84 23.74 -21.38
C THR A 67 35.03 22.63 -20.32
N ASP A 68 36.10 21.85 -20.45
CA ASP A 68 36.39 20.56 -19.79
C ASP A 68 36.86 20.59 -18.32
N ALA A 69 36.61 19.48 -17.60
CA ALA A 69 37.57 18.85 -16.67
C ALA A 69 37.22 17.35 -16.47
N PRO A 70 38.17 16.39 -16.57
CA PRO A 70 37.86 14.95 -16.48
C PRO A 70 38.08 14.33 -15.08
N ILE A 71 37.23 13.38 -14.70
CA ILE A 71 37.46 12.47 -13.56
C ILE A 71 37.53 11.03 -14.09
N GLY A 72 38.69 10.39 -13.93
CA GLY A 72 38.92 9.00 -14.36
C GLY A 72 38.66 8.00 -13.23
N VAL A 73 37.82 6.99 -13.48
CA VAL A 73 37.56 5.89 -12.53
C VAL A 73 38.57 4.75 -12.77
N THR A 74 39.37 4.43 -11.74
CA THR A 74 40.34 3.32 -11.78
C THR A 74 39.74 2.08 -11.15
N VAL A 75 39.49 1.04 -11.94
CA VAL A 75 38.95 -0.25 -11.45
C VAL A 75 40.10 -1.16 -10.98
N THR A 76 40.31 -1.24 -9.66
CA THR A 76 41.32 -2.13 -9.06
C THR A 76 40.78 -3.55 -8.90
N LYS A 77 41.41 -4.51 -9.59
CA LYS A 77 41.00 -5.92 -9.63
C LYS A 77 41.56 -6.70 -8.43
N ILE A 78 40.70 -7.00 -7.45
CA ILE A 78 41.07 -7.81 -6.28
C ILE A 78 40.98 -9.31 -6.61
N THR A 79 42.08 -10.05 -6.44
CA THR A 79 42.15 -11.50 -6.62
C THR A 79 42.20 -12.18 -5.25
N LEU A 80 41.16 -12.94 -4.90
CA LEU A 80 41.12 -13.70 -3.65
C LEU A 80 42.07 -14.90 -3.70
N THR A 81 42.95 -15.01 -2.71
CA THR A 81 43.91 -16.12 -2.54
C THR A 81 43.85 -16.62 -1.10
N LYS A 82 43.93 -17.95 -0.87
CA LYS A 82 43.67 -18.57 0.44
C LYS A 82 44.91 -19.26 1.05
N PRO A 83 45.36 -18.83 2.25
CA PRO A 83 46.10 -19.61 3.24
C PRO A 83 45.20 -19.88 4.48
N SER A 84 45.08 -21.07 5.09
CA SER A 84 46.05 -22.03 5.69
C SER A 84 46.35 -21.75 7.17
N GLU A 85 46.17 -22.77 8.02
CA GLU A 85 46.32 -22.72 9.49
C GLU A 85 47.78 -22.75 9.97
N SER A 86 48.11 -22.18 11.13
CA SER A 86 49.03 -22.78 12.14
C SER A 86 49.29 -21.94 13.42
N SER A 87 48.87 -22.47 14.57
CA SER A 87 49.54 -22.53 15.90
C SER A 87 50.24 -21.34 16.61
N SER A 88 50.06 -21.34 17.95
CA SER A 88 50.94 -20.83 19.05
C SER A 88 50.88 -19.33 19.43
N ALA A 89 51.09 -18.91 20.70
CA ALA A 89 50.97 -19.55 22.03
C ALA A 89 51.13 -18.49 23.16
N THR A 90 50.85 -18.85 24.43
CA THR A 90 51.19 -18.13 25.70
C THR A 90 50.55 -16.73 25.92
N ASP A 91 50.11 -16.30 27.11
CA ASP A 91 50.24 -16.86 28.48
C ASP A 91 48.96 -16.64 29.34
N ALA A 92 48.88 -17.34 30.48
CA ALA A 92 47.84 -17.24 31.54
C ALA A 92 48.56 -17.11 32.93
N PRO A 93 47.99 -17.35 34.14
CA PRO A 93 46.65 -17.80 34.60
C PRO A 93 45.91 -16.62 35.32
N ILE A 94 44.92 -16.71 36.24
CA ILE A 94 44.35 -17.74 37.15
C ILE A 94 42.84 -17.44 37.32
N GLY A 95 41.90 -18.38 37.44
CA GLY A 95 42.00 -19.86 37.39
C GLY A 95 41.52 -20.60 38.64
N HIS A 96 40.20 -20.78 38.83
CA HIS A 96 39.63 -21.70 39.83
C HIS A 96 38.48 -22.53 39.23
N ALA A 97 38.46 -23.83 39.51
CA ALA A 97 37.44 -24.78 39.04
C ALA A 97 37.09 -25.78 40.15
N VAL A 98 35.91 -26.40 40.03
CA VAL A 98 35.52 -27.66 40.71
C VAL A 98 34.74 -28.49 39.69
N ASP A 99 35.08 -29.76 39.56
CA ASP A 99 34.57 -30.67 38.52
C ASP A 99 34.47 -32.11 39.04
N ILE A 100 33.26 -32.69 38.96
CA ILE A 100 32.87 -34.10 39.16
C ILE A 100 31.49 -34.26 38.48
N GLY A 101 31.14 -35.30 37.70
CA GLY A 101 31.88 -36.45 37.19
C GLY A 101 30.91 -37.45 36.51
N TYR A 102 31.40 -38.22 35.53
CA TYR A 102 30.61 -39.11 34.65
C TYR A 102 29.85 -40.27 35.35
N ASP A 103 28.77 -40.75 34.71
CA ASP A 103 28.69 -42.16 34.28
C ASP A 103 27.71 -42.37 33.09
N THR A 104 27.70 -43.57 32.47
CA THR A 104 26.93 -43.93 31.26
C THR A 104 26.53 -45.42 31.23
N ALA A 105 25.28 -45.78 30.87
CA ALA A 105 24.91 -46.96 30.04
C ALA A 105 23.39 -47.29 29.98
N ILE A 106 22.89 -47.56 28.76
CA ILE A 106 22.14 -48.76 28.29
C ILE A 106 21.14 -49.46 29.25
N ASP A 107 19.85 -49.56 28.88
CA ASP A 107 19.26 -50.80 28.29
C ASP A 107 17.87 -50.58 27.63
N SER A 108 17.22 -51.63 27.11
CA SER A 108 16.11 -51.59 26.12
C SER A 108 14.71 -52.08 26.58
N ASP A 109 13.84 -52.28 25.57
CA ASP A 109 12.53 -52.97 25.51
C ASP A 109 11.27 -52.22 26.01
N PHE A 110 10.02 -52.38 25.53
CA PHE A 110 9.28 -52.97 24.38
C PHE A 110 7.97 -53.63 24.87
N ALA A 111 6.80 -53.04 24.53
CA ALA A 111 5.44 -53.63 24.57
C ALA A 111 4.91 -54.13 25.95
N SER A 112 3.64 -54.50 26.21
CA SER A 112 2.36 -54.61 25.46
C SER A 112 1.18 -54.22 26.40
N TYR A 113 -0.14 -54.48 26.24
CA TYR A 113 -1.06 -55.11 25.25
C TYR A 113 -2.51 -54.55 25.51
N TYR A 114 -3.51 -54.94 24.70
CA TYR A 114 -4.99 -54.70 24.84
C TYR A 114 -5.49 -53.29 24.50
N VAL A 115 -6.34 -53.03 23.49
CA VAL A 115 -7.27 -53.83 22.66
C VAL A 115 -8.56 -54.29 23.35
N TYR A 116 -9.69 -53.71 22.92
CA TYR A 116 -10.88 -54.47 22.51
C TYR A 116 -11.48 -53.87 21.23
N ASP A 117 -12.25 -54.68 20.50
CA ASP A 117 -12.59 -54.55 19.08
C ASP A 117 -14.11 -54.49 18.86
N TYR A 118 -14.55 -53.92 17.72
CA TYR A 118 -15.72 -54.41 16.97
C TYR A 118 -15.67 -53.95 15.51
N ALA A 119 -15.72 -54.92 14.58
CA ALA A 119 -15.41 -54.74 13.15
C ALA A 119 -16.62 -54.95 12.20
N TYR A 120 -16.33 -55.20 10.90
CA TYR A 120 -17.20 -55.43 9.72
C TYR A 120 -17.72 -54.18 8.98
N ASN A 121 -17.74 -54.08 7.63
CA ASN A 121 -17.04 -54.74 6.48
C ASN A 121 -17.46 -53.98 5.18
N GLU A 122 -17.23 -54.28 3.89
CA GLU A 122 -16.65 -55.34 3.01
C GLU A 122 -16.48 -54.68 1.59
N SER A 123 -15.70 -55.11 0.58
CA SER A 123 -14.46 -55.90 0.41
C SER A 123 -14.03 -55.94 -1.09
N TYR A 124 -12.79 -56.37 -1.41
CA TYR A 124 -12.25 -56.72 -2.77
C TYR A 124 -12.06 -55.60 -3.83
N ASP A 125 -11.16 -55.69 -4.83
CA ASP A 125 -10.15 -56.74 -5.16
C ASP A 125 -8.82 -56.10 -5.66
N TYR A 126 -7.70 -56.84 -5.65
CA TYR A 126 -6.37 -56.35 -6.02
C TYR A 126 -5.55 -57.36 -6.84
N ALA A 127 -6.04 -57.70 -8.06
CA ALA A 127 -5.49 -58.79 -8.88
C ALA A 127 -5.40 -58.47 -10.38
N ASN A 128 -4.70 -57.39 -10.78
CA ASN A 128 -4.36 -57.16 -12.20
C ASN A 128 -3.09 -56.32 -12.49
N GLN A 129 -2.51 -55.61 -11.52
CA GLN A 129 -1.43 -54.64 -11.77
C GLN A 129 -0.18 -55.28 -12.42
N ALA A 130 0.28 -56.41 -11.88
CA ALA A 130 1.54 -57.07 -12.27
C ALA A 130 1.56 -57.66 -13.70
N ALA A 131 0.44 -57.61 -14.44
CA ALA A 131 0.38 -57.99 -15.85
C ALA A 131 0.45 -56.79 -16.81
N TYR A 132 0.27 -55.57 -16.31
CA TYR A 132 0.25 -54.34 -17.11
C TYR A 132 1.65 -53.73 -17.26
N ASP A 133 2.42 -53.73 -16.18
CA ASP A 133 3.72 -53.05 -16.11
C ASP A 133 4.75 -53.65 -17.10
N SER A 134 4.80 -54.99 -17.22
CA SER A 134 5.68 -55.68 -18.20
C SER A 134 5.28 -55.52 -19.67
N ALA A 135 4.11 -54.94 -19.98
CA ALA A 135 3.72 -54.63 -21.36
C ALA A 135 4.20 -53.25 -21.81
N CYS A 136 4.38 -52.30 -20.88
CA CYS A 136 4.81 -50.94 -21.19
C CYS A 136 6.33 -50.85 -21.41
N GLU A 137 7.12 -51.63 -20.68
CA GLU A 137 8.58 -51.61 -20.73
C GLU A 137 9.12 -51.99 -22.12
N TYR A 138 8.53 -53.01 -22.77
CA TYR A 138 8.88 -53.45 -24.12
C TYR A 138 8.51 -52.44 -25.22
N ALA A 139 7.49 -51.60 -24.99
CA ALA A 139 7.08 -50.57 -25.96
C ALA A 139 7.99 -49.32 -25.92
N TYR A 140 8.64 -49.07 -24.79
CA TYR A 140 9.50 -47.90 -24.59
C TYR A 140 10.86 -48.04 -25.28
N GLU A 141 11.51 -49.20 -25.17
CA GLU A 141 12.85 -49.43 -25.75
C GLU A 141 12.87 -49.41 -27.28
N HIS A 142 11.73 -49.65 -27.95
CA HIS A 142 11.65 -49.68 -29.43
C HIS A 142 11.23 -48.35 -30.08
N ALA A 143 10.98 -47.29 -29.29
CA ALA A 143 10.58 -45.98 -29.81
C ALA A 143 11.75 -45.02 -30.05
N ASN A 144 12.84 -45.14 -29.28
CA ASN A 144 13.98 -44.21 -29.35
C ASN A 144 14.86 -44.42 -30.61
N ASP A 145 14.97 -45.65 -31.11
CA ASP A 145 15.78 -46.07 -32.27
C ASP A 145 15.34 -45.45 -33.64
N LYS A 146 14.44 -44.46 -33.62
CA LYS A 146 13.95 -43.72 -34.80
C LYS A 146 13.88 -42.20 -34.66
N PHE A 147 14.32 -41.61 -33.54
CA PHE A 147 14.25 -40.16 -33.36
C PHE A 147 15.54 -39.42 -33.77
N ASP A 148 16.69 -40.11 -33.82
CA ASP A 148 17.99 -39.50 -34.12
C ASP A 148 18.31 -39.35 -35.63
N GLU A 149 17.47 -39.89 -36.54
CA GLU A 149 17.71 -39.85 -38.01
C GLU A 149 17.11 -38.61 -38.72
N PHE A 150 16.65 -37.60 -37.97
CA PHE A 150 15.97 -36.41 -38.52
C PHE A 150 16.58 -35.05 -38.12
N ASN A 151 17.77 -35.06 -37.51
CA ASN A 151 18.34 -33.88 -36.83
C ASN A 151 19.56 -33.25 -37.56
N ASP A 152 19.68 -33.45 -38.87
CA ASP A 152 20.72 -32.87 -39.73
C ASP A 152 20.08 -32.44 -41.08
N LEU A 153 19.66 -31.17 -41.19
CA LEU A 153 19.47 -30.37 -42.43
C LEU A 153 18.75 -29.05 -42.12
N ASP A 154 19.49 -27.96 -41.97
CA ASP A 154 18.96 -26.58 -42.10
C ASP A 154 20.12 -25.61 -42.43
N ASP A 155 20.30 -25.29 -43.71
CA ASP A 155 21.21 -24.26 -44.22
C ASP A 155 20.41 -23.38 -45.22
N PRO A 156 20.11 -22.11 -44.90
CA PRO A 156 19.10 -21.34 -45.61
C PRO A 156 19.70 -20.46 -46.72
N ASP A 157 19.99 -21.03 -47.89
CA ASP A 157 20.23 -20.22 -49.09
C ASP A 157 19.74 -20.84 -50.42
N ASP A 158 19.43 -19.93 -51.35
CA ASP A 158 18.88 -20.13 -52.71
C ASP A 158 17.48 -20.81 -52.86
N SER A 159 17.03 -20.88 -54.11
CA SER A 159 15.63 -20.77 -54.51
C SER A 159 15.28 -21.72 -55.65
N GLY A 160 14.12 -22.38 -55.58
CA GLY A 160 13.63 -23.18 -56.71
C GLY A 160 12.51 -24.16 -56.39
N PHE A 161 11.40 -24.07 -57.12
CA PHE A 161 10.44 -25.17 -57.22
C PHE A 161 11.04 -26.34 -58.00
N ASN A 162 10.87 -27.57 -57.48
CA ASN A 162 10.47 -28.70 -58.33
C ASN A 162 9.89 -29.86 -57.49
N PHE A 163 8.74 -30.40 -57.94
CA PHE A 163 8.15 -31.61 -57.38
C PHE A 163 8.82 -32.86 -57.96
N ALA A 164 9.14 -33.83 -57.11
CA ALA A 164 9.48 -35.19 -57.51
C ALA A 164 8.69 -36.18 -56.64
N VAL A 165 7.75 -36.92 -57.23
CA VAL A 165 6.88 -37.89 -56.54
C VAL A 165 7.15 -39.30 -57.04
N PRO A 166 7.50 -40.25 -56.16
CA PRO A 166 7.39 -41.68 -56.45
C PRO A 166 6.20 -42.34 -55.72
N SER A 167 5.22 -42.78 -56.50
CA SER A 167 4.37 -43.98 -56.27
C SER A 167 3.75 -44.25 -54.89
N ALA A 168 2.41 -44.15 -54.85
CA ALA A 168 1.56 -44.64 -53.76
C ALA A 168 1.70 -46.15 -53.49
N ILE A 169 1.37 -46.55 -52.25
CA ILE A 169 1.00 -47.93 -51.90
C ILE A 169 -0.54 -48.00 -51.81
N VAL A 170 -1.12 -49.07 -52.35
CA VAL A 170 -2.56 -49.28 -52.47
C VAL A 170 -3.08 -50.09 -51.28
N PHE A 171 -4.21 -49.67 -50.71
CA PHE A 171 -5.01 -50.52 -49.81
C PHE A 171 -5.88 -51.47 -50.62
N ASP A 172 -5.96 -52.73 -50.20
CA ASP A 172 -6.90 -53.72 -50.72
C ASP A 172 -7.59 -54.42 -49.54
N VAL A 173 -8.85 -54.84 -49.73
CA VAL A 173 -9.73 -55.32 -48.66
C VAL A 173 -10.64 -56.43 -49.20
N ASP A 174 -10.37 -57.68 -48.81
CA ASP A 174 -11.43 -58.54 -48.27
C ASP A 174 -10.93 -59.78 -47.49
N ASN A 175 -11.88 -60.51 -46.91
CA ASN A 175 -11.72 -61.57 -45.92
C ASN A 175 -11.48 -62.97 -46.53
N ALA A 176 -10.67 -63.82 -45.85
CA ALA A 176 -11.04 -65.22 -45.52
C ALA A 176 -10.02 -65.92 -44.59
N ARG A 177 -10.50 -66.77 -43.67
CA ARG A 177 -9.70 -67.82 -43.01
C ARG A 177 -10.02 -69.18 -43.66
N SER A 178 -9.01 -69.90 -44.17
CA SER A 178 -8.71 -71.31 -43.82
C SER A 178 -7.61 -71.89 -44.73
N ASP A 179 -6.93 -72.93 -44.24
CA ASP A 179 -5.77 -73.56 -44.88
C ASP A 179 -6.04 -74.17 -46.26
N HIS A 180 -5.08 -74.05 -47.19
CA HIS A 180 -4.26 -75.21 -47.59
C HIS A 180 -3.02 -74.86 -48.43
N ARG A 181 -2.14 -75.86 -48.61
CA ARG A 181 -0.78 -75.71 -49.17
C ARG A 181 -0.73 -75.74 -50.70
N THR A 182 0.28 -75.08 -51.25
CA THR A 182 0.60 -74.96 -52.67
C THR A 182 0.88 -76.29 -53.39
N CYS A 183 0.42 -76.44 -54.63
CA CYS A 183 1.23 -76.98 -55.74
C CYS A 183 0.65 -76.61 -57.13
N VAL A 184 1.41 -76.89 -58.21
CA VAL A 184 1.20 -76.33 -59.57
C VAL A 184 1.25 -77.44 -60.65
N HIS A 185 0.81 -77.09 -61.88
CA HIS A 185 1.07 -77.73 -63.19
C HIS A 185 0.20 -78.89 -63.70
N ARG A 186 -0.27 -78.70 -64.95
CA ARG A 186 0.35 -79.39 -66.09
C ARG A 186 0.42 -78.49 -67.36
N GLN A 187 1.42 -78.77 -68.19
CA GLN A 187 1.66 -78.23 -69.54
C GLN A 187 0.60 -78.71 -70.57
N GLN A 188 0.51 -78.21 -71.81
CA GLN A 188 1.60 -78.21 -72.82
C GLN A 188 1.38 -77.26 -74.02
N GLN A 189 2.49 -76.84 -74.65
CA GLN A 189 2.55 -76.07 -75.92
C GLN A 189 2.96 -76.98 -77.10
N ALA A 190 2.72 -76.50 -78.33
CA ALA A 190 3.71 -76.55 -79.42
C ALA A 190 3.34 -75.55 -80.55
N GLY A 191 4.30 -74.76 -81.05
CA GLY A 191 4.19 -74.04 -82.34
C GLY A 191 4.19 -72.50 -82.32
N GLU A 192 5.25 -71.92 -82.88
CA GLU A 192 5.41 -70.52 -83.38
C GLU A 192 4.91 -70.40 -84.85
N PRO A 193 4.95 -69.25 -85.59
CA PRO A 193 5.30 -67.85 -85.22
C PRO A 193 4.39 -66.69 -85.75
N PHE A 194 4.60 -65.48 -85.19
CA PHE A 194 4.50 -64.11 -85.79
C PHE A 194 3.23 -63.46 -86.44
N ALA A 195 2.93 -62.23 -85.95
CA ALA A 195 2.66 -60.95 -86.68
C ALA A 195 1.22 -60.35 -86.93
N TYR A 196 0.99 -59.19 -86.28
CA TYR A 196 0.36 -57.92 -86.77
C TYR A 196 -1.11 -57.86 -87.32
N TYR A 197 -2.03 -57.16 -86.61
CA TYR A 197 -2.41 -55.76 -86.92
C TYR A 197 -3.26 -55.05 -85.82
N ARG A 198 -3.56 -53.76 -86.05
CA ARG A 198 -4.00 -52.68 -85.15
C ARG A 198 -5.53 -52.46 -85.08
N GLY A 199 -6.03 -51.95 -83.94
CA GLY A 199 -7.15 -50.99 -83.88
C GLY A 199 -8.00 -51.03 -82.60
N GLU A 200 -8.76 -49.99 -82.23
CA GLU A 200 -8.44 -48.56 -82.06
C GLU A 200 -9.54 -47.87 -81.19
N ALA A 201 -9.23 -46.72 -80.60
CA ALA A 201 -10.11 -45.70 -79.98
C ALA A 201 -11.54 -46.04 -79.49
N ASN A 202 -11.75 -46.08 -78.15
CA ASN A 202 -13.01 -45.56 -77.54
C ASN A 202 -12.96 -45.23 -76.02
N MET A 203 -11.92 -45.60 -75.27
CA MET A 203 -11.85 -45.41 -73.80
C MET A 203 -11.05 -44.17 -73.37
N ARG A 204 -11.49 -42.94 -73.69
CA ARG A 204 -10.75 -41.70 -73.35
C ARG A 204 -11.56 -40.47 -72.88
N PHE A 205 -12.84 -40.59 -72.52
CA PHE A 205 -13.63 -39.44 -72.01
C PHE A 205 -14.09 -39.53 -70.54
N THR A 206 -14.28 -40.73 -69.97
CA THR A 206 -14.74 -40.89 -68.58
C THR A 206 -13.64 -40.72 -67.53
N SER A 207 -12.39 -41.01 -67.85
CA SER A 207 -11.27 -40.96 -66.90
C SER A 207 -10.75 -39.55 -66.59
N ILE A 208 -10.93 -38.58 -67.50
CA ILE A 208 -10.43 -37.21 -67.32
C ILE A 208 -11.28 -36.43 -66.30
N LEU A 209 -12.61 -36.61 -66.33
CA LEU A 209 -13.53 -35.94 -65.40
C LEU A 209 -13.37 -36.43 -63.95
N ALA A 210 -13.11 -37.73 -63.75
CA ALA A 210 -12.82 -38.28 -62.43
C ALA A 210 -11.53 -37.68 -61.83
N TYR A 211 -10.47 -37.54 -62.64
CA TYR A 211 -9.20 -36.97 -62.20
C TYR A 211 -9.34 -35.49 -61.85
N ALA A 212 -10.08 -34.71 -62.66
CA ALA A 212 -10.35 -33.30 -62.38
C ALA A 212 -11.16 -33.09 -61.09
N ALA A 213 -12.13 -33.96 -60.80
CA ALA A 213 -12.91 -33.90 -59.55
C ALA A 213 -12.04 -34.19 -58.32
N VAL A 214 -11.20 -35.23 -58.35
CA VAL A 214 -10.31 -35.58 -57.23
C VAL A 214 -9.28 -34.48 -56.99
N VAL A 215 -8.65 -33.94 -58.04
CA VAL A 215 -7.71 -32.80 -57.90
C VAL A 215 -8.39 -31.56 -57.34
N GLY A 216 -9.66 -31.30 -57.70
CA GLY A 216 -10.44 -30.19 -57.14
C GLY A 216 -10.74 -30.33 -55.64
N VAL A 217 -11.06 -31.54 -55.17
CA VAL A 217 -11.29 -31.82 -53.74
C VAL A 217 -9.98 -31.70 -52.96
N VAL A 218 -8.91 -32.37 -53.41
CA VAL A 218 -7.60 -32.34 -52.73
C VAL A 218 -7.02 -30.92 -52.68
N ALA A 219 -7.24 -30.09 -53.70
CA ALA A 219 -6.84 -28.68 -53.67
C ALA A 219 -7.66 -27.83 -52.68
N GLY A 220 -8.94 -28.16 -52.48
CA GLY A 220 -9.78 -27.54 -51.45
C GLY A 220 -9.34 -27.92 -50.04
N GLU A 221 -9.14 -29.21 -49.79
CA GLU A 221 -8.66 -29.75 -48.51
C GLU A 221 -7.26 -29.21 -48.16
N LEU A 222 -6.35 -29.06 -49.12
CA LEU A 222 -5.07 -28.37 -48.90
C LEU A 222 -5.26 -26.90 -48.51
N ALA A 223 -6.17 -26.17 -49.17
CA ALA A 223 -6.39 -24.76 -48.89
C ALA A 223 -7.01 -24.53 -47.49
N GLU A 224 -7.92 -25.39 -47.05
CA GLU A 224 -8.44 -25.38 -45.68
C GLU A 224 -7.35 -25.77 -44.67
N TYR A 225 -6.56 -26.82 -44.93
CA TYR A 225 -5.44 -27.22 -44.08
C TYR A 225 -4.37 -26.12 -43.93
N GLU A 226 -4.02 -25.41 -45.00
CA GLU A 226 -3.10 -24.27 -44.93
C GLU A 226 -3.72 -23.07 -44.18
N ALA A 227 -5.02 -22.81 -44.35
CA ALA A 227 -5.72 -21.78 -43.58
C ALA A 227 -5.74 -22.10 -42.08
N GLU A 228 -6.02 -23.36 -41.69
CA GLU A 228 -5.97 -23.80 -40.31
C GLU A 228 -4.55 -23.77 -39.74
N ARG A 229 -3.54 -24.28 -40.47
CA ARG A 229 -2.12 -24.21 -40.09
C ARG A 229 -1.70 -22.76 -39.83
N ASN A 230 -2.06 -21.84 -40.73
CA ASN A 230 -1.74 -20.42 -40.60
C ASN A 230 -2.50 -19.77 -39.44
N ALA A 231 -3.76 -20.16 -39.18
CA ALA A 231 -4.52 -19.69 -38.02
C ALA A 231 -3.94 -20.21 -36.68
N VAL A 232 -3.43 -21.44 -36.64
CA VAL A 232 -2.71 -22.00 -35.48
C VAL A 232 -1.37 -21.30 -35.26
N LEU A 233 -0.61 -21.02 -36.33
CA LEU A 233 0.63 -20.24 -36.26
C LEU A 233 0.37 -18.82 -35.76
N MET A 234 -0.65 -18.12 -36.26
CA MET A 234 -1.05 -16.79 -35.77
C MET A 234 -1.48 -16.83 -34.29
N LYS A 235 -2.22 -17.86 -33.86
CA LYS A 235 -2.57 -18.04 -32.43
C LYS A 235 -1.36 -18.33 -31.55
N ARG A 236 -0.34 -19.05 -32.04
CA ARG A 236 0.93 -19.27 -31.33
C ARG A 236 1.76 -17.98 -31.26
N ALA A 237 1.85 -17.22 -32.35
CA ALA A 237 2.53 -15.93 -32.38
C ALA A 237 1.87 -14.91 -31.44
N ALA A 238 0.54 -14.83 -31.43
CA ALA A 238 -0.22 -13.98 -30.51
C ALA A 238 0.10 -14.31 -29.04
N ARG A 239 0.02 -15.60 -28.64
CA ARG A 239 0.39 -16.04 -27.28
C ARG A 239 1.86 -15.79 -26.95
N SER A 240 2.76 -15.86 -27.94
CA SER A 240 4.18 -15.54 -27.74
C SER A 240 4.38 -14.05 -27.44
N VAL A 241 3.68 -13.17 -28.16
CA VAL A 241 3.72 -11.72 -27.92
C VAL A 241 3.06 -11.38 -26.58
N GLU A 242 1.92 -11.98 -26.28
CA GLU A 242 1.19 -11.86 -25.01
C GLU A 242 2.06 -12.31 -23.81
N SER A 243 2.73 -13.47 -23.91
CA SER A 243 3.69 -13.93 -22.91
C SER A 243 4.90 -13.01 -22.76
N GLU A 244 5.40 -12.43 -23.85
CA GLU A 244 6.55 -11.52 -23.80
C GLU A 244 6.19 -10.12 -23.28
N VAL A 245 4.95 -9.67 -23.50
CA VAL A 245 4.37 -8.49 -22.85
C VAL A 245 4.20 -8.75 -21.35
N LEU A 246 3.57 -9.86 -20.96
CA LEU A 246 3.40 -10.23 -19.55
C LEU A 246 4.75 -10.39 -18.81
N LYS A 247 5.79 -10.93 -19.45
CA LYS A 247 7.16 -10.94 -18.89
C LYS A 247 7.73 -9.53 -18.71
N ARG A 248 7.52 -8.62 -19.67
CA ARG A 248 7.99 -7.24 -19.59
C ARG A 248 7.23 -6.43 -18.54
N GLU A 249 5.95 -6.71 -18.37
CA GLU A 249 5.11 -6.14 -17.32
C GLU A 249 5.55 -6.69 -15.95
N ALA A 250 5.72 -8.00 -15.79
CA ALA A 250 6.24 -8.60 -14.56
C ALA A 250 7.66 -8.12 -14.21
N VAL A 251 8.57 -7.95 -15.19
CA VAL A 251 9.90 -7.35 -14.97
C VAL A 251 9.80 -5.87 -14.61
N ARG A 252 8.84 -5.14 -15.17
CA ARG A 252 8.58 -3.73 -14.82
C ARG A 252 7.98 -3.61 -13.42
N GLU A 253 7.09 -4.50 -13.02
CA GLU A 253 6.60 -4.61 -11.64
C GLU A 253 7.74 -5.01 -10.71
N THR A 254 8.59 -5.98 -11.07
CA THR A 254 9.77 -6.34 -10.26
C THR A 254 10.72 -5.15 -10.08
N ALA A 255 10.88 -4.29 -11.10
CA ALA A 255 11.64 -3.05 -11.01
C ALA A 255 10.95 -1.95 -10.17
N LEU A 256 9.62 -1.87 -10.19
CA LEU A 256 8.83 -0.98 -9.33
C LEU A 256 8.82 -1.46 -7.86
N LEU A 257 8.80 -2.77 -7.64
CA LEU A 257 8.92 -3.44 -6.34
C LEU A 257 10.32 -3.31 -5.74
N ALA A 258 11.33 -2.98 -6.56
CA ALA A 258 12.69 -2.60 -6.13
C ALA A 258 12.81 -1.11 -5.73
N ALA A 259 11.81 -0.28 -6.03
CA ALA A 259 11.75 1.14 -5.67
C ALA A 259 10.95 1.41 -4.38
N ARG A 260 10.95 0.48 -3.42
CA ARG A 260 10.37 0.70 -2.07
C ARG A 260 11.18 1.76 -1.32
N ALA A 261 10.58 2.33 -0.26
CA ALA A 261 11.28 3.33 0.56
C ALA A 261 12.60 2.76 1.11
N PHE A 262 13.63 3.59 1.19
CA PHE A 262 14.98 3.11 1.46
C PHE A 262 15.11 2.59 2.91
N ALA A 263 15.56 1.34 3.05
CA ALA A 263 15.81 0.66 4.32
C ALA A 263 17.10 1.19 4.98
N ALA A 264 17.08 2.46 5.40
CA ALA A 264 18.25 3.26 5.75
C ALA A 264 19.09 2.71 6.92
N ASN A 265 18.53 1.89 7.81
CA ASN A 265 19.25 1.29 8.93
C ASN A 265 19.73 -0.14 8.67
N THR A 266 19.73 -0.61 7.42
CA THR A 266 20.21 -1.95 7.03
C THR A 266 21.72 -2.09 7.27
N PRO A 267 22.24 -3.20 7.83
CA PRO A 267 21.56 -4.46 8.20
C PRO A 267 21.00 -4.50 9.63
N HIS A 268 21.03 -3.40 10.37
CA HIS A 268 20.80 -3.35 11.81
C HIS A 268 19.33 -3.36 12.26
N GLY A 269 18.38 -3.44 11.32
CA GLY A 269 16.96 -3.51 11.64
C GLY A 269 16.50 -2.30 12.46
N TYR A 270 15.88 -2.56 13.61
CA TYR A 270 15.35 -1.53 14.51
C TYR A 270 16.43 -0.91 15.41
N THR A 271 17.59 -1.56 15.57
CA THR A 271 18.65 -1.13 16.50
C THR A 271 19.29 0.20 16.08
N PRO A 272 19.20 1.27 16.89
CA PRO A 272 19.85 2.54 16.57
C PRO A 272 21.37 2.40 16.50
N GLN A 273 22.00 3.04 15.52
CA GLN A 273 23.43 2.92 15.23
C GLN A 273 24.22 4.16 15.63
N THR A 274 25.22 3.95 16.49
CA THR A 274 26.13 4.99 16.99
C THR A 274 27.32 5.15 16.02
N ASN A 275 27.32 6.27 15.29
CA ASN A 275 28.23 6.56 14.19
C ASN A 275 29.06 7.83 14.44
N ALA A 276 30.12 8.04 13.66
CA ALA A 276 30.79 9.34 13.61
C ALA A 276 29.81 10.42 13.10
N CYS A 277 29.75 11.57 13.77
CA CYS A 277 28.95 12.69 13.30
C CYS A 277 29.44 13.24 11.94
N PRO A 278 28.55 13.85 11.14
CA PRO A 278 28.96 14.65 9.98
C PRO A 278 29.92 15.79 10.40
N SER A 279 30.70 16.31 9.43
CA SER A 279 31.65 17.42 9.63
C SER A 279 31.01 18.63 10.29
N ASP A 280 29.79 18.94 9.86
CA ASP A 280 28.92 19.95 10.42
C ASP A 280 28.00 19.25 11.42
N ALA A 281 28.39 19.29 12.70
CA ALA A 281 27.72 18.54 13.77
C ALA A 281 26.23 18.91 13.89
N PRO A 282 25.31 17.96 14.15
CA PRO A 282 23.89 18.25 14.27
C PRO A 282 23.57 19.28 15.36
N THR A 283 22.73 20.24 15.01
CA THR A 283 22.27 21.32 15.90
C THR A 283 20.76 21.48 15.79
N ILE A 284 20.14 21.98 16.86
CA ILE A 284 18.75 22.44 16.82
C ILE A 284 18.68 23.81 16.13
N ARG A 285 17.75 23.95 15.19
CA ARG A 285 17.37 25.28 14.66
C ARG A 285 16.27 25.90 15.51
N ASN A 286 16.26 27.24 15.59
CA ASN A 286 15.13 27.97 16.16
C ASN A 286 13.90 27.87 15.24
N ALA A 287 12.70 27.77 15.80
CA ALA A 287 11.45 27.82 15.06
C ALA A 287 11.02 29.26 14.71
N SER A 288 11.89 29.99 14.01
CA SER A 288 11.62 31.33 13.48
C SER A 288 11.14 31.33 12.02
N GLY A 289 11.07 30.15 11.39
CA GLY A 289 10.72 29.94 9.99
C GLY A 289 10.79 28.46 9.64
N LEU A 290 10.72 28.13 8.34
CA LEU A 290 10.93 26.78 7.84
C LEU A 290 12.42 26.38 7.87
N SER A 291 12.69 25.08 7.73
CA SER A 291 14.07 24.59 7.56
C SER A 291 14.60 24.92 6.16
N PRO A 292 15.94 24.97 5.96
CA PRO A 292 16.53 25.07 4.63
C PRO A 292 16.09 23.94 3.70
N ASN A 293 15.88 22.73 4.26
CA ASN A 293 15.46 21.55 3.51
C ASN A 293 14.01 21.66 3.02
N GLU A 294 13.06 22.04 3.90
CA GLU A 294 11.67 22.27 3.49
C GLU A 294 11.60 23.44 2.50
N THR A 295 12.38 24.50 2.71
CA THR A 295 12.41 25.67 1.82
C THR A 295 12.89 25.30 0.41
N ALA A 296 14.02 24.58 0.28
CA ALA A 296 14.55 24.15 -1.01
C ALA A 296 13.64 23.12 -1.70
N TRP A 297 13.01 22.22 -0.92
CA TRP A 297 12.05 21.25 -1.44
C TRP A 297 10.76 21.93 -1.94
N LEU A 298 10.30 23.00 -1.29
CA LEU A 298 9.13 23.76 -1.71
C LEU A 298 9.30 24.43 -3.08
N GLU A 299 10.51 24.85 -3.47
CA GLU A 299 10.79 25.36 -4.82
C GLU A 299 10.43 24.29 -5.88
N VAL A 300 10.80 23.03 -5.64
CA VAL A 300 10.51 21.90 -6.52
C VAL A 300 9.04 21.49 -6.43
N ARG A 301 8.49 21.32 -5.20
CA ARG A 301 7.10 20.88 -5.01
C ARG A 301 6.11 21.87 -5.59
N ARG A 302 6.24 23.17 -5.31
CA ARG A 302 5.27 24.16 -5.78
C ARG A 302 5.27 24.25 -7.31
N GLN A 303 6.42 24.10 -7.97
CA GLN A 303 6.49 23.95 -9.42
C GLN A 303 5.76 22.67 -9.91
N ALA A 304 5.95 21.54 -9.23
CA ALA A 304 5.29 20.27 -9.57
C ALA A 304 3.76 20.29 -9.37
N THR A 305 3.23 21.12 -8.47
CA THR A 305 1.77 21.25 -8.24
C THR A 305 1.02 21.96 -9.37
N ILE A 306 1.69 22.71 -10.26
CA ILE A 306 1.06 23.62 -11.24
C ILE A 306 0.17 22.87 -12.23
N ASP A 307 0.71 21.88 -12.95
CA ASP A 307 -0.05 21.13 -13.96
C ASP A 307 -1.20 20.30 -13.36
N PRO A 308 -1.03 19.57 -12.24
CA PRO A 308 -2.15 18.92 -11.55
C PRO A 308 -3.24 19.90 -11.10
N MET A 309 -2.87 21.04 -10.51
CA MET A 309 -3.81 22.05 -10.03
C MET A 309 -4.59 22.68 -11.18
N LYS A 310 -3.91 22.99 -12.29
CA LYS A 310 -4.51 23.49 -13.52
C LYS A 310 -5.51 22.49 -14.10
N GLN A 311 -5.09 21.24 -14.30
CA GLN A 311 -5.95 20.17 -14.80
C GLN A 311 -7.18 19.91 -13.91
N LEU A 312 -7.02 20.00 -12.58
CA LEU A 312 -8.12 19.91 -11.61
C LEU A 312 -9.09 21.08 -11.80
N LEU A 313 -8.61 22.33 -11.67
CA LEU A 313 -9.45 23.53 -11.71
C LEU A 313 -10.18 23.72 -13.05
N ALA A 314 -9.61 23.23 -14.15
CA ALA A 314 -10.30 23.16 -15.44
C ALA A 314 -11.52 22.21 -15.42
N ARG A 315 -11.43 21.05 -14.74
CA ARG A 315 -12.56 20.11 -14.57
C ARG A 315 -13.62 20.62 -13.58
N LEU A 316 -13.22 21.39 -12.57
CA LEU A 316 -14.14 21.95 -11.56
C LEU A 316 -14.99 23.12 -12.11
N ASN A 317 -14.67 23.61 -13.32
CA ASN A 317 -15.52 24.44 -14.18
C ASN A 317 -16.18 25.65 -13.47
N ILE A 318 -15.35 26.61 -13.05
CA ILE A 318 -15.80 27.81 -12.33
C ILE A 318 -16.32 28.85 -13.33
N SER A 319 -17.64 28.88 -13.54
CA SER A 319 -18.31 29.87 -14.38
C SER A 319 -17.90 31.30 -14.04
N GLY A 320 -17.39 32.04 -15.03
CA GLY A 320 -16.88 33.40 -14.90
C GLY A 320 -15.36 33.52 -14.73
N LEU A 321 -14.64 32.41 -14.55
CA LEU A 321 -13.18 32.41 -14.42
C LEU A 321 -12.51 31.42 -15.38
N ASP A 322 -11.62 31.92 -16.23
CA ASP A 322 -10.68 31.09 -16.99
C ASP A 322 -9.57 30.63 -16.03
N THR A 323 -9.78 29.49 -15.38
CA THR A 323 -8.85 28.91 -14.40
C THR A 323 -7.52 28.49 -15.06
N ASP A 324 -7.57 28.03 -16.30
CA ASP A 324 -6.42 27.62 -17.09
C ASP A 324 -5.49 28.79 -17.39
N LYS A 325 -6.07 29.94 -17.76
CA LYS A 325 -5.35 31.20 -17.93
C LYS A 325 -4.90 31.77 -16.59
N TYR A 326 -5.75 31.77 -15.57
CA TYR A 326 -5.40 32.31 -14.25
C TYR A 326 -4.16 31.65 -13.66
N ILE A 327 -4.07 30.31 -13.68
CA ILE A 327 -2.87 29.61 -13.22
C ILE A 327 -1.67 29.97 -14.10
N SER A 328 -1.82 29.98 -15.44
CA SER A 328 -0.69 30.28 -16.33
C SER A 328 -0.24 31.75 -16.39
N ASP A 329 -1.07 32.71 -15.98
CA ASP A 329 -0.66 34.11 -15.77
C ASP A 329 0.27 34.24 -14.55
N HIS A 330 0.01 33.45 -13.49
CA HIS A 330 0.68 33.56 -12.19
C HIS A 330 1.80 32.51 -11.98
N GLN A 331 1.91 31.50 -12.84
CA GLN A 331 2.88 30.38 -12.72
C GLN A 331 4.36 30.80 -12.63
N SER A 332 4.72 32.03 -13.03
CA SER A 332 6.07 32.59 -12.91
C SER A 332 6.44 33.00 -11.48
N ASN A 333 5.47 33.05 -10.56
CA ASN A 333 5.67 33.25 -9.13
C ASN A 333 4.72 32.34 -8.35
N VAL A 334 5.21 31.17 -7.93
CA VAL A 334 4.40 30.16 -7.23
C VAL A 334 3.75 30.64 -5.92
N SER A 335 4.26 31.71 -5.30
CA SER A 335 3.60 32.34 -4.13
C SER A 335 2.27 33.02 -4.47
N ASN A 336 2.04 33.36 -5.74
CA ASN A 336 0.76 33.89 -6.23
C ASN A 336 -0.25 32.78 -6.53
N LEU A 337 0.17 31.51 -6.59
CA LEU A 337 -0.72 30.36 -6.77
C LEU A 337 -1.24 29.85 -5.42
N PRO A 338 -2.40 29.14 -5.41
CA PRO A 338 -2.89 28.42 -4.24
C PRO A 338 -1.85 27.50 -3.59
N ASN A 339 -1.93 27.39 -2.28
CA ASN A 339 -1.16 26.45 -1.47
C ASN A 339 -2.11 25.56 -0.65
N ILE A 340 -2.14 24.26 -0.95
CA ILE A 340 -3.17 23.33 -0.44
C ILE A 340 -2.55 22.40 0.61
N GLY A 341 -3.19 22.32 1.78
CA GLY A 341 -2.93 21.30 2.80
C GLY A 341 -4.08 20.29 2.93
N ILE A 342 -3.77 19.08 3.36
CA ILE A 342 -4.73 18.03 3.73
C ILE A 342 -4.39 17.59 5.16
N ALA A 343 -5.41 17.43 6.03
CA ALA A 343 -5.25 16.95 7.41
C ALA A 343 -6.18 15.76 7.68
N LEU A 344 -5.62 14.65 8.15
CA LEU A 344 -6.35 13.43 8.52
C LEU A 344 -6.38 13.26 10.04
N SER A 345 -7.58 13.20 10.63
CA SER A 345 -7.77 13.10 12.07
C SER A 345 -7.25 11.80 12.70
N GLY A 346 -7.19 11.76 14.02
CA GLY A 346 -7.06 10.52 14.78
C GLY A 346 -8.36 9.74 14.91
N GLY A 347 -8.24 8.55 15.53
CA GLY A 347 -9.35 7.60 15.69
C GLY A 347 -9.10 6.17 15.17
N GLY A 348 -7.86 5.66 15.24
CA GLY A 348 -7.51 4.28 14.88
C GLY A 348 -7.87 3.90 13.44
N TYR A 349 -8.21 2.63 13.20
CA TYR A 349 -8.52 2.14 11.84
C TYR A 349 -9.71 2.84 11.18
N ARG A 350 -10.70 3.32 11.94
CA ARG A 350 -11.78 4.17 11.39
C ARG A 350 -11.22 5.39 10.68
N ALA A 351 -10.34 6.12 11.36
CA ALA A 351 -9.74 7.34 10.84
C ALA A 351 -8.75 7.06 9.70
N MET A 352 -7.95 5.98 9.84
CA MET A 352 -7.08 5.50 8.78
C MET A 352 -7.86 5.22 7.48
N LEU A 353 -8.92 4.41 7.55
CA LEU A 353 -9.66 3.96 6.37
C LEU A 353 -10.57 5.07 5.80
N ASN A 354 -11.23 5.87 6.63
CA ASN A 354 -12.02 7.02 6.16
C ASN A 354 -11.12 8.10 5.53
N GLY A 355 -9.98 8.41 6.17
CA GLY A 355 -8.96 9.31 5.62
C GLY A 355 -8.35 8.80 4.31
N ALA A 356 -8.04 7.50 4.24
CA ALA A 356 -7.61 6.85 3.00
C ALA A 356 -8.66 6.96 1.88
N GLY A 357 -9.96 6.88 2.21
CA GLY A 357 -11.04 7.12 1.25
C GLY A 357 -11.02 8.53 0.67
N VAL A 358 -10.80 9.55 1.52
CA VAL A 358 -10.66 10.94 1.06
C VAL A 358 -9.40 11.12 0.21
N VAL A 359 -8.26 10.55 0.60
CA VAL A 359 -7.03 10.55 -0.20
C VAL A 359 -7.25 9.86 -1.55
N GLN A 360 -7.96 8.74 -1.59
CA GLN A 360 -8.29 8.00 -2.82
C GLN A 360 -9.15 8.83 -3.79
N ALA A 361 -10.11 9.61 -3.27
CA ALA A 361 -10.92 10.54 -4.05
C ALA A 361 -10.14 11.76 -4.57
N PHE A 362 -9.05 12.14 -3.90
CA PHE A 362 -8.16 13.22 -4.29
C PHE A 362 -7.01 12.77 -5.20
N ASP A 363 -6.72 11.46 -5.29
CA ASP A 363 -5.61 10.90 -6.07
C ASP A 363 -6.01 10.63 -7.53
N SER A 364 -5.38 11.34 -8.48
CA SER A 364 -5.62 11.13 -9.93
C SER A 364 -5.18 9.76 -10.46
N ARG A 365 -4.46 8.96 -9.66
CA ARG A 365 -4.09 7.57 -10.00
C ARG A 365 -5.26 6.61 -9.83
N THR A 366 -6.21 6.92 -8.95
CA THR A 366 -7.43 6.11 -8.78
C THR A 366 -8.24 6.11 -10.07
N VAL A 367 -8.59 4.92 -10.57
CA VAL A 367 -9.39 4.76 -11.79
C VAL A 367 -10.71 5.54 -11.68
N ASN A 368 -11.08 6.26 -12.74
CA ASN A 368 -12.26 7.14 -12.83
C ASN A 368 -12.29 8.40 -11.93
N SER A 369 -11.29 8.65 -11.09
CA SER A 369 -11.22 9.83 -10.19
C SER A 369 -11.15 11.20 -10.88
N THR A 370 -10.96 11.24 -12.20
CA THR A 370 -10.90 12.46 -13.01
C THR A 370 -12.15 12.70 -13.86
N ASN A 371 -13.20 11.89 -13.67
CA ASN A 371 -14.50 12.10 -14.32
C ASN A 371 -15.27 13.30 -13.73
N ALA A 372 -16.39 13.68 -14.35
CA ALA A 372 -17.28 14.71 -13.80
C ALA A 372 -17.81 14.30 -12.40
N GLY A 373 -17.88 15.26 -11.47
CA GLY A 373 -18.26 15.02 -10.07
C GLY A 373 -17.16 14.45 -9.18
N GLN A 374 -15.93 14.31 -9.69
CA GLN A 374 -14.78 13.73 -8.99
C GLN A 374 -13.70 14.77 -8.70
N LEU A 375 -12.78 14.46 -7.76
CA LEU A 375 -11.76 15.40 -7.24
C LEU A 375 -10.31 14.90 -7.41
N GLY A 376 -10.09 13.84 -8.19
CA GLY A 376 -8.76 13.29 -8.46
C GLY A 376 -7.83 14.33 -9.07
N GLY A 377 -6.61 14.42 -8.54
CA GLY A 377 -5.63 15.47 -8.87
C GLY A 377 -5.44 16.50 -7.75
N LEU A 378 -6.34 16.55 -6.76
CA LEU A 378 -6.19 17.41 -5.58
C LEU A 378 -5.00 16.98 -4.72
N LEU A 379 -4.77 15.68 -4.56
CA LEU A 379 -3.58 15.14 -3.87
C LEU A 379 -2.29 15.53 -4.60
N GLN A 380 -2.29 15.43 -5.93
CA GLN A 380 -1.17 15.84 -6.77
C GLN A 380 -0.93 17.37 -6.72
N ALA A 381 -1.98 18.17 -6.49
CA ALA A 381 -1.89 19.63 -6.27
C ALA A 381 -1.57 20.04 -4.82
N ALA A 382 -1.60 19.11 -3.84
CA ALA A 382 -1.39 19.41 -2.43
C ALA A 382 0.09 19.55 -2.06
N THR A 383 0.45 20.61 -1.33
CA THR A 383 1.81 20.80 -0.83
C THR A 383 2.07 19.94 0.41
N TYR A 384 1.07 19.78 1.28
CA TYR A 384 1.20 19.12 2.58
C TYR A 384 0.10 18.07 2.80
N LEU A 385 0.47 16.96 3.45
CA LEU A 385 -0.44 15.91 3.92
C LEU A 385 -0.09 15.55 5.38
N ALA A 386 -0.89 16.04 6.31
CA ALA A 386 -0.71 15.85 7.75
C ALA A 386 -1.61 14.74 8.30
N GLY A 387 -1.12 13.98 9.28
CA GLY A 387 -1.86 12.92 9.98
C GLY A 387 -1.49 12.83 11.45
N LEU A 388 -2.44 12.47 12.31
CA LEU A 388 -2.19 12.09 13.71
C LEU A 388 -2.93 10.79 14.04
N SER A 389 -2.43 9.99 14.98
CA SER A 389 -3.05 8.72 15.40
C SER A 389 -3.37 7.82 14.19
N GLY A 390 -4.60 7.32 14.06
CA GLY A 390 -5.06 6.58 12.87
C GLY A 390 -4.86 7.30 11.53
N GLY A 391 -4.95 8.63 11.50
CA GLY A 391 -4.58 9.44 10.33
C GLY A 391 -3.08 9.36 10.02
N SER A 392 -2.21 9.30 11.03
CA SER A 392 -0.76 9.09 10.84
C SER A 392 -0.44 7.71 10.28
N TRP A 393 -1.26 6.69 10.56
CA TRP A 393 -1.13 5.35 9.97
C TRP A 393 -1.41 5.41 8.46
N ALA A 394 -2.50 6.07 8.06
CA ALA A 394 -2.82 6.27 6.64
C ALA A 394 -1.72 7.05 5.92
N VAL A 395 -1.25 8.17 6.49
CA VAL A 395 -0.13 8.94 5.92
C VAL A 395 1.11 8.04 5.83
N SER A 396 1.66 7.59 6.95
CA SER A 396 2.98 6.94 7.00
C SER A 396 3.02 5.62 6.22
N SER A 397 1.92 4.86 6.19
CA SER A 397 1.82 3.65 5.37
C SER A 397 1.94 3.95 3.87
N LEU A 398 1.38 5.06 3.37
CA LEU A 398 1.56 5.44 1.97
C LEU A 398 3.06 5.71 1.69
N TYR A 399 3.72 6.56 2.47
CA TYR A 399 5.12 6.95 2.23
C TYR A 399 6.13 5.81 2.45
N ALA A 400 5.90 4.91 3.43
CA ALA A 400 6.69 3.69 3.61
C ALA A 400 6.65 2.78 2.37
N ASN A 401 5.51 2.75 1.69
CA ASN A 401 5.23 1.87 0.56
C ASN A 401 5.34 2.60 -0.80
N ASN A 402 6.41 3.36 -1.03
CA ASN A 402 6.68 4.05 -2.31
C ASN A 402 5.55 5.02 -2.75
N PHE A 403 4.85 5.62 -1.78
CA PHE A 403 3.64 6.42 -2.00
C PHE A 403 2.55 5.69 -2.82
N SER A 404 2.44 4.36 -2.70
CA SER A 404 1.41 3.51 -3.36
C SER A 404 0.02 4.14 -3.26
N SER A 405 -0.81 4.08 -4.31
CA SER A 405 -2.16 4.65 -4.20
C SER A 405 -3.06 3.74 -3.36
N VAL A 406 -4.07 4.33 -2.70
CA VAL A 406 -5.05 3.56 -1.92
C VAL A 406 -5.79 2.55 -2.81
N SER A 407 -6.01 2.87 -4.10
CA SER A 407 -6.52 1.91 -5.09
C SER A 407 -5.62 0.69 -5.28
N ASP A 408 -4.30 0.88 -5.37
CA ASP A 408 -3.35 -0.23 -5.58
C ASP A 408 -3.30 -1.13 -4.33
N ILE A 409 -3.30 -0.52 -3.14
CA ILE A 409 -3.32 -1.25 -1.86
C ILE A 409 -4.60 -2.08 -1.72
N LEU A 410 -5.78 -1.50 -2.01
CA LEU A 410 -7.05 -2.25 -1.93
C LEU A 410 -7.22 -3.30 -3.04
N ALA A 411 -6.52 -3.16 -4.16
CA ALA A 411 -6.51 -4.13 -5.27
C ALA A 411 -5.45 -5.24 -5.11
N SER A 412 -4.50 -5.09 -4.19
CA SER A 412 -3.47 -6.09 -3.93
C SER A 412 -4.06 -7.44 -3.48
N ASN A 413 -3.48 -8.52 -3.99
CA ASN A 413 -3.86 -9.87 -3.61
C ASN A 413 -3.36 -10.18 -2.18
N PRO A 414 -4.22 -10.65 -1.25
CA PRO A 414 -3.79 -11.00 0.10
C PRO A 414 -2.71 -12.08 0.16
N ASP A 415 -2.62 -12.99 -0.83
CA ASP A 415 -1.55 -13.99 -0.88
C ASP A 415 -0.17 -13.39 -1.27
N ASP A 416 -0.14 -12.18 -1.87
CA ASP A 416 1.06 -11.49 -2.33
C ASP A 416 1.47 -10.31 -1.41
N SER A 417 0.59 -9.83 -0.52
CA SER A 417 0.93 -8.81 0.49
C SER A 417 -0.04 -8.71 1.66
N ASP A 418 0.51 -8.72 2.87
CA ASP A 418 -0.17 -8.41 4.15
C ASP A 418 -0.57 -6.93 4.33
N LEU A 419 -0.24 -6.06 3.37
CA LEU A 419 -0.52 -4.62 3.47
C LEU A 419 -2.02 -4.34 3.59
N TRP A 420 -2.41 -3.78 4.74
CA TRP A 420 -3.80 -3.51 5.12
C TRP A 420 -4.70 -4.76 5.13
N GLN A 421 -4.13 -5.97 5.28
CA GLN A 421 -4.91 -7.20 5.50
C GLN A 421 -5.33 -7.29 6.97
N LEU A 422 -6.37 -6.54 7.33
CA LEU A 422 -6.84 -6.38 8.72
C LEU A 422 -7.70 -7.55 9.23
N GLY A 423 -7.66 -8.71 8.55
CA GLY A 423 -8.49 -9.87 8.88
C GLY A 423 -8.08 -10.61 10.16
N ASN A 424 -6.83 -10.43 10.59
CA ASN A 424 -6.33 -10.78 11.91
C ASN A 424 -6.16 -9.52 12.75
N THR A 425 -6.27 -9.63 14.08
CA THR A 425 -5.93 -8.52 14.97
C THR A 425 -4.42 -8.25 14.96
N ILE A 426 -4.03 -7.00 15.28
CA ILE A 426 -2.64 -6.62 15.58
C ILE A 426 -2.01 -7.55 16.64
N TYR A 427 -2.80 -8.15 17.53
CA TYR A 427 -2.33 -9.05 18.59
C TYR A 427 -2.04 -10.49 18.12
N GLU A 428 -2.58 -10.90 16.99
CA GLU A 428 -2.40 -12.24 16.41
C GLU A 428 -1.29 -12.27 15.34
N GLY A 429 -1.01 -11.11 14.73
CA GLY A 429 -0.07 -10.95 13.62
C GLY A 429 -0.70 -11.29 12.26
N PRO A 430 -0.02 -10.95 11.14
CA PRO A 430 -0.51 -11.22 9.79
C PRO A 430 -0.62 -12.73 9.50
N SER A 431 -1.67 -13.13 8.78
CA SER A 431 -1.84 -14.48 8.27
C SER A 431 -1.04 -14.66 6.97
N MET A 432 0.27 -14.87 7.07
CA MET A 432 1.17 -15.02 5.91
C MET A 432 0.90 -16.32 5.11
N GLY A 433 -0.18 -16.32 4.32
CA GLY A 433 -0.57 -17.39 3.42
C GLY A 433 -1.06 -18.67 4.10
N SER A 434 -1.08 -19.77 3.32
CA SER A 434 -1.62 -21.07 3.72
C SER A 434 -0.75 -21.87 4.70
N ILE A 435 0.38 -21.32 5.13
CA ILE A 435 1.23 -21.86 6.20
C ILE A 435 1.51 -20.71 7.16
N GLN A 436 0.92 -20.76 8.36
CA GLN A 436 1.14 -19.80 9.42
C GLN A 436 2.57 -19.97 9.99
N LEU A 437 3.56 -19.41 9.28
CA LEU A 437 5.00 -19.65 9.48
C LEU A 437 5.55 -19.10 10.81
N LEU A 438 4.86 -18.13 11.40
CA LEU A 438 4.96 -17.78 12.81
C LEU A 438 3.61 -18.10 13.44
N ASP A 439 3.59 -18.90 14.49
CA ASP A 439 2.48 -18.85 15.44
C ASP A 439 2.55 -17.52 16.22
N SER A 440 1.54 -17.22 17.03
CA SER A 440 1.54 -15.96 17.79
C SER A 440 2.74 -15.85 18.74
N ALA A 441 3.34 -16.95 19.20
CA ALA A 441 4.56 -16.91 20.01
C ALA A 441 5.78 -16.50 19.18
N GLY A 442 5.93 -17.03 17.96
CA GLY A 442 6.96 -16.59 17.00
C GLY A 442 6.81 -15.12 16.59
N TYR A 443 5.56 -14.63 16.48
CA TYR A 443 5.29 -13.21 16.26
C TYR A 443 5.77 -12.33 17.42
N TYR A 444 5.39 -12.66 18.67
CA TYR A 444 5.87 -11.90 19.83
C TYR A 444 7.39 -12.00 20.03
N ALA A 445 8.01 -13.16 19.75
CA ALA A 445 9.46 -13.33 19.80
C ALA A 445 10.18 -12.47 18.74
N ALA A 446 9.61 -12.31 17.54
CA ALA A 446 10.15 -11.41 16.52
C ALA A 446 10.03 -9.93 16.90
N LEU A 447 8.96 -9.54 17.62
CA LEU A 447 8.84 -8.20 18.21
C LEU A 447 9.85 -8.00 19.35
N GLU A 448 10.07 -9.02 20.18
CA GLU A 448 11.05 -9.01 21.28
C GLU A 448 12.49 -8.85 20.77
N ASP A 449 12.91 -9.66 19.79
CA ASP A 449 14.23 -9.61 19.15
C ASP A 449 14.51 -8.25 18.46
N GLN A 450 13.48 -7.66 17.83
CA GLN A 450 13.60 -6.32 17.24
C GLN A 450 13.75 -5.22 18.30
N VAL A 451 13.00 -5.27 19.40
CA VAL A 451 13.01 -4.21 20.42
C VAL A 451 14.16 -4.35 21.41
N SER A 452 14.57 -5.57 21.78
CA SER A 452 15.73 -5.82 22.65
C SER A 452 17.02 -5.26 22.04
N GLY A 453 17.17 -5.31 20.71
CA GLY A 453 18.27 -4.67 20.00
C GLY A 453 18.40 -3.16 20.28
N LYS A 454 17.30 -2.44 20.54
CA LYS A 454 17.33 -1.02 20.95
C LYS A 454 17.77 -0.85 22.41
N GLU A 455 17.40 -1.78 23.29
CA GLU A 455 17.85 -1.81 24.70
C GLU A 455 19.35 -2.14 24.82
N ASP A 456 19.84 -3.14 24.06
CA ASP A 456 21.26 -3.50 23.95
C ASP A 456 22.13 -2.34 23.41
N ALA A 457 21.55 -1.46 22.58
CA ALA A 457 22.19 -0.23 22.11
C ALA A 457 22.21 0.91 23.15
N GLY A 458 21.63 0.69 24.35
CA GLY A 458 21.64 1.61 25.48
C GLY A 458 20.49 2.62 25.50
N PHE A 459 19.38 2.36 24.78
CA PHE A 459 18.21 3.22 24.75
C PHE A 459 17.03 2.59 25.49
N ASN A 460 16.21 3.45 26.11
CA ASN A 460 14.96 3.01 26.72
C ASN A 460 13.98 2.46 25.68
N THR A 461 13.25 1.42 26.09
CA THR A 461 12.17 0.77 25.35
C THR A 461 10.85 0.95 26.10
N SER A 462 9.74 0.96 25.37
CA SER A 462 8.41 1.29 25.86
C SER A 462 7.34 0.42 25.20
N ILE A 463 6.10 0.44 25.70
CA ILE A 463 4.96 -0.19 25.01
C ILE A 463 4.79 0.39 23.59
N THR A 464 5.19 1.65 23.37
CA THR A 464 5.15 2.29 22.05
C THR A 464 6.08 1.65 21.02
N ASP A 465 7.21 1.09 21.44
CA ASP A 465 8.13 0.35 20.57
C ASP A 465 7.44 -0.88 20.00
N TYR A 466 6.93 -1.75 20.88
CA TYR A 466 6.18 -2.95 20.52
C TYR A 466 4.93 -2.61 19.70
N TRP A 467 4.20 -1.55 20.05
CA TRP A 467 3.03 -1.06 19.31
C TRP A 467 3.37 -0.62 17.90
N GLY A 468 4.41 0.22 17.75
CA GLY A 468 4.90 0.69 16.45
C GLY A 468 5.42 -0.44 15.57
N ARG A 469 6.12 -1.43 16.15
CA ARG A 469 6.53 -2.66 15.43
C ARG A 469 5.32 -3.51 15.03
N ALA A 470 4.39 -3.77 15.93
CA ALA A 470 3.20 -4.58 15.68
C ALA A 470 2.31 -3.99 14.57
N LEU A 471 2.01 -2.68 14.63
CA LEU A 471 1.34 -1.94 13.55
C LEU A 471 2.10 -2.04 12.21
N SER A 472 3.44 -2.02 12.23
CA SER A 472 4.24 -2.06 11.01
C SER A 472 4.04 -3.33 10.18
N TYR A 473 3.73 -4.48 10.80
CA TYR A 473 3.44 -5.72 10.05
C TYR A 473 2.20 -5.62 9.14
N GLN A 474 1.22 -4.76 9.47
CA GLN A 474 0.04 -4.52 8.63
C GLN A 474 0.11 -3.22 7.81
N LEU A 475 1.10 -2.35 8.07
CA LEU A 475 1.21 -1.01 7.46
C LEU A 475 2.45 -0.82 6.58
N VAL A 476 3.47 -1.67 6.66
CA VAL A 476 4.72 -1.57 5.89
C VAL A 476 4.93 -2.86 5.11
N ASN A 477 4.79 -2.79 3.79
CA ASN A 477 5.03 -3.89 2.86
C ASN A 477 6.54 -4.10 2.68
N ALA A 478 7.16 -4.70 3.68
CA ALA A 478 8.54 -5.17 3.69
C ALA A 478 8.64 -6.32 4.71
N SER A 479 9.66 -7.17 4.58
CA SER A 479 9.95 -8.22 5.57
C SER A 479 9.91 -7.67 7.00
N ASP A 480 9.19 -8.37 7.87
CA ASP A 480 9.02 -8.04 9.28
C ASP A 480 8.46 -6.64 9.57
N GLY A 481 7.66 -6.07 8.66
CA GLY A 481 7.18 -4.70 8.80
C GLY A 481 8.32 -3.68 8.75
N GLY A 482 9.35 -3.95 7.93
CA GLY A 482 10.44 -3.02 7.62
C GLY A 482 11.19 -2.44 8.84
N PRO A 483 11.82 -3.25 9.71
CA PRO A 483 12.50 -2.75 10.90
C PRO A 483 13.62 -1.74 10.59
N ALA A 484 14.27 -1.85 9.42
CA ALA A 484 15.31 -0.93 8.96
C ALA A 484 14.80 0.37 8.28
N TYR A 485 13.48 0.59 8.20
CA TYR A 485 12.89 1.75 7.51
C TYR A 485 12.75 2.94 8.47
N THR A 486 13.23 4.12 8.10
CA THR A 486 13.18 5.32 8.92
C THR A 486 12.35 6.42 8.28
N PHE A 487 11.73 7.28 9.08
CA PHE A 487 10.93 8.41 8.56
C PHE A 487 11.82 9.42 7.83
N SER A 488 13.08 9.61 8.28
CA SER A 488 14.04 10.45 7.54
C SER A 488 14.53 9.85 6.21
N SER A 489 14.31 8.55 5.93
CA SER A 489 14.65 7.98 4.63
C SER A 489 13.73 8.47 3.50
N ILE A 490 12.52 8.97 3.83
CA ILE A 490 11.61 9.63 2.89
C ILE A 490 12.30 10.80 2.17
N SER A 491 13.16 11.56 2.88
CA SER A 491 13.90 12.70 2.31
C SER A 491 14.89 12.34 1.19
N GLN A 492 15.20 11.04 1.03
CA GLN A 492 16.19 10.50 0.10
C GLN A 492 15.56 9.77 -1.10
N GLN A 493 14.22 9.77 -1.22
CA GLN A 493 13.52 9.06 -2.29
C GLN A 493 13.39 9.93 -3.56
N ASP A 494 13.62 9.35 -4.74
CA ASP A 494 13.51 10.07 -6.02
C ASP A 494 12.12 10.71 -6.23
N TRP A 495 11.05 9.99 -5.88
CA TRP A 495 9.66 10.49 -5.97
C TRP A 495 9.31 11.59 -4.96
N PHE A 496 10.12 11.72 -3.90
CA PHE A 496 9.98 12.79 -2.91
C PHE A 496 10.84 13.99 -3.29
N THR A 497 12.12 13.78 -3.64
CA THR A 497 13.07 14.84 -4.03
C THR A 497 12.70 15.50 -5.35
N SER A 498 12.00 14.80 -6.25
CA SER A 498 11.35 15.37 -7.45
C SER A 498 10.15 16.28 -7.14
N GLY A 499 9.74 16.39 -5.88
CA GLY A 499 8.54 17.11 -5.46
C GLY A 499 7.24 16.51 -6.03
N SER A 500 7.22 15.23 -6.43
CA SER A 500 6.03 14.63 -7.08
C SER A 500 4.87 14.36 -6.10
N VAL A 501 5.14 14.28 -4.80
CA VAL A 501 4.16 14.00 -3.73
C VAL A 501 4.10 15.15 -2.71
N PRO A 502 3.07 15.25 -1.85
CA PRO A 502 3.05 16.20 -0.74
C PRO A 502 4.14 15.95 0.31
N LEU A 503 4.36 16.90 1.21
CA LEU A 503 5.17 16.69 2.41
C LEU A 503 4.35 15.90 3.45
N PRO A 504 4.81 14.73 3.94
CA PRO A 504 4.19 14.08 5.07
C PRO A 504 4.52 14.83 6.36
N LEU A 505 3.50 15.10 7.17
CA LEU A 505 3.64 15.64 8.52
C LEU A 505 2.91 14.71 9.49
N VAL A 506 3.58 14.29 10.56
CA VAL A 506 2.99 13.47 11.63
C VAL A 506 3.00 14.27 12.93
N VAL A 507 1.90 14.26 13.68
CA VAL A 507 1.77 15.05 14.94
C VAL A 507 1.75 14.13 16.16
N ALA A 508 2.42 14.56 17.23
CA ALA A 508 2.40 13.91 18.55
C ALA A 508 2.41 14.97 19.66
N ASP A 509 1.77 14.68 20.78
CA ASP A 509 1.67 15.61 21.90
C ASP A 509 2.83 15.40 22.88
N GLY A 510 3.34 16.50 23.44
CA GLY A 510 4.26 16.44 24.57
C GLY A 510 3.53 16.08 25.86
N ARG A 511 4.11 15.16 26.64
CA ARG A 511 3.68 14.83 28.01
C ARG A 511 4.82 15.13 28.97
N ALA A 512 4.67 16.04 29.92
CA ALA A 512 5.75 16.32 30.86
C ALA A 512 5.90 15.19 31.92
N PRO A 513 7.11 14.96 32.47
CA PRO A 513 7.33 13.88 33.43
C PRO A 513 6.42 13.97 34.66
N GLY A 514 5.53 13.00 34.80
CA GLY A 514 4.59 12.88 35.92
C GLY A 514 3.16 13.39 35.63
N GLU A 515 2.90 13.99 34.47
CA GLU A 515 1.54 14.27 34.00
C GLU A 515 0.83 12.98 33.57
N THR A 516 -0.50 12.93 33.65
CA THR A 516 -1.34 11.82 33.14
C THR A 516 -2.54 12.29 32.31
N ILE A 517 -2.75 13.60 32.22
CA ILE A 517 -3.79 14.25 31.41
C ILE A 517 -3.05 15.25 30.53
N ILE A 518 -3.26 15.17 29.22
CA ILE A 518 -2.69 16.14 28.28
C ILE A 518 -3.62 17.36 28.22
N PRO A 519 -3.15 18.58 28.54
CA PRO A 519 -3.99 19.77 28.46
C PRO A 519 -3.99 20.33 27.03
N GLY A 520 -5.10 20.94 26.59
CA GLY A 520 -5.24 21.60 25.28
C GLY A 520 -4.33 22.82 25.03
N ASN A 521 -3.36 23.07 25.92
CA ASN A 521 -2.24 24.00 25.74
C ASN A 521 -0.88 23.29 25.91
N THR A 522 -0.81 21.97 25.64
CA THR A 522 0.45 21.24 25.58
C THR A 522 1.33 21.71 24.42
N THR A 523 2.60 21.34 24.47
CA THR A 523 3.53 21.52 23.36
C THR A 523 3.26 20.43 22.31
N VAL A 524 2.79 20.84 21.15
CA VAL A 524 2.44 19.93 20.05
C VAL A 524 3.66 19.81 19.13
N PHE A 525 4.13 18.58 18.90
CA PHE A 525 5.30 18.30 18.08
C PHE A 525 4.89 17.80 16.69
N GLU A 526 5.66 18.20 15.68
CA GLU A 526 5.57 17.67 14.32
C GLU A 526 6.84 16.92 13.94
N PHE A 527 6.66 15.81 13.21
CA PHE A 527 7.69 15.08 12.49
C PHE A 527 7.57 15.38 11.00
N SER A 528 8.69 15.73 10.38
CA SER A 528 8.88 15.83 8.92
C SER A 528 10.02 14.88 8.49
N PRO A 529 10.19 14.57 7.19
CA PRO A 529 11.33 13.78 6.69
C PRO A 529 12.74 14.30 7.03
N TRP A 530 12.86 15.48 7.65
CA TRP A 530 14.13 16.06 8.06
C TRP A 530 14.25 16.32 9.57
N GLU A 531 13.13 16.56 10.28
CA GLU A 531 13.14 17.20 11.61
C GLU A 531 11.99 16.74 12.52
N LEU A 532 12.26 16.65 13.82
CA LEU A 532 11.27 16.64 14.91
C LEU A 532 11.33 17.98 15.63
N GLY A 533 10.20 18.63 15.86
CA GLY A 533 10.18 19.88 16.63
C GLY A 533 8.82 20.53 16.73
N THR A 534 8.81 21.81 17.09
CA THR A 534 7.59 22.59 17.24
C THR A 534 7.82 24.09 17.01
N PHE A 535 6.78 24.76 16.53
CA PHE A 535 6.69 26.22 16.46
C PHE A 535 6.18 26.87 17.77
N ASP A 536 5.66 26.07 18.70
CA ASP A 536 5.16 26.56 19.99
C ASP A 536 6.26 27.29 20.79
N PRO A 537 5.92 28.39 21.50
CA PRO A 537 6.89 29.24 22.19
C PRO A 537 7.57 28.57 23.39
N THR A 538 7.09 27.40 23.84
CA THR A 538 7.68 26.60 24.92
C THR A 538 9.08 26.10 24.52
N VAL A 539 9.16 25.23 23.53
CA VAL A 539 10.41 24.64 23.03
C VAL A 539 10.98 25.46 21.86
N ARG A 540 10.12 25.92 20.95
CA ARG A 540 10.44 26.78 19.79
C ARG A 540 11.70 26.35 19.01
N GLY A 541 11.81 25.07 18.70
CA GLY A 541 12.99 24.50 18.07
C GLY A 541 12.72 23.20 17.34
N PHE A 542 13.62 22.86 16.43
CA PHE A 542 13.58 21.64 15.62
C PHE A 542 14.94 20.95 15.62
N ALA A 543 14.95 19.66 15.91
CA ALA A 543 16.10 18.77 15.91
C ALA A 543 16.13 17.93 14.61
N PRO A 544 17.30 17.68 13.99
CA PRO A 544 17.40 16.83 12.81
C PRO A 544 16.96 15.39 13.09
N LEU A 545 15.87 14.93 12.46
CA LEU A 545 15.18 13.67 12.81
C LEU A 545 16.08 12.45 12.65
N LYS A 546 16.87 12.41 11.57
CA LYS A 546 17.89 11.37 11.31
C LYS A 546 18.86 11.16 12.49
N TYR A 547 19.05 12.20 13.31
CA TYR A 547 19.99 12.22 14.43
C TYR A 547 19.30 12.32 15.81
N VAL A 548 17.97 12.15 15.88
CA VAL A 548 17.16 12.47 17.08
C VAL A 548 17.60 11.72 18.34
N GLY A 549 18.08 10.48 18.23
CA GLY A 549 18.59 9.70 19.37
C GLY A 549 19.96 10.12 19.89
N SER A 550 20.59 11.16 19.34
CA SER A 550 21.93 11.62 19.74
C SER A 550 21.89 12.41 21.06
N ASN A 551 23.01 12.44 21.79
CA ASN A 551 23.14 13.26 22.99
C ASN A 551 23.32 14.75 22.63
N PHE A 552 22.22 15.47 22.44
CA PHE A 552 22.25 16.93 22.34
C PHE A 552 22.39 17.56 23.73
N SER A 553 23.10 18.68 23.81
CA SER A 553 23.21 19.49 25.02
C SER A 553 23.24 20.96 24.64
N SER A 554 22.23 21.70 25.11
CA SER A 554 22.00 23.11 24.75
C SER A 554 21.98 23.39 23.24
N GLY A 555 21.34 22.50 22.49
CA GLY A 555 21.11 22.67 21.06
C GLY A 555 22.18 22.11 20.12
N LEU A 556 23.20 21.41 20.62
CA LEU A 556 24.23 20.77 19.78
C LEU A 556 24.61 19.37 20.26
N VAL A 557 24.96 18.48 19.32
CA VAL A 557 25.79 17.30 19.62
C VAL A 557 27.25 17.75 19.67
N ARG A 558 28.02 17.32 20.69
CA ARG A 558 29.43 17.73 20.80
C ARG A 558 30.27 17.00 19.76
N SER A 559 31.26 17.68 19.15
CA SER A 559 32.12 17.09 18.11
C SER A 559 33.06 15.97 18.59
N THR A 560 33.13 15.72 19.89
CA THR A 560 33.81 14.57 20.52
C THR A 560 32.89 13.39 20.80
N GLU A 561 31.58 13.55 20.58
CA GLU A 561 30.55 12.54 20.82
C GLU A 561 30.07 11.95 19.50
N ALA A 562 29.43 10.79 19.57
CA ALA A 562 28.93 10.07 18.40
C ALA A 562 27.46 10.44 18.11
N CYS A 563 27.09 10.39 16.84
CA CYS A 563 25.74 10.66 16.36
C CYS A 563 24.98 9.34 16.18
N VAL A 564 23.74 9.30 16.66
CA VAL A 564 22.87 8.12 16.61
C VAL A 564 21.94 8.23 15.41
N THR A 565 21.86 7.18 14.59
CA THR A 565 20.96 7.09 13.42
C THR A 565 20.04 5.88 13.52
N GLY A 566 18.87 5.91 12.90
CA GLY A 566 17.95 4.75 12.88
C GLY A 566 16.91 4.74 14.01
N PHE A 567 17.09 5.59 15.03
CA PHE A 567 16.11 5.80 16.11
C PHE A 567 14.74 6.27 15.57
N ASP A 568 14.74 6.98 14.45
CA ASP A 568 13.55 7.47 13.75
C ASP A 568 12.88 6.39 12.86
N ASN A 569 12.82 5.14 13.33
CA ASN A 569 12.09 4.06 12.66
C ASN A 569 10.65 4.51 12.34
N ILE A 570 10.19 4.27 11.12
CA ILE A 570 8.89 4.78 10.64
C ILE A 570 7.72 4.27 11.50
N GLY A 571 7.81 3.01 11.96
CA GLY A 571 6.86 2.40 12.89
C GLY A 571 6.85 3.04 14.26
N PHE A 572 8.01 3.46 14.78
CA PHE A 572 8.08 4.18 16.05
C PHE A 572 7.50 5.60 15.94
N VAL A 573 7.64 6.27 14.79
CA VAL A 573 7.06 7.61 14.55
C VAL A 573 5.53 7.57 14.51
N PHE A 574 4.91 6.67 13.73
CA PHE A 574 3.44 6.56 13.73
C PHE A 574 2.88 5.82 14.96
N GLY A 575 3.68 4.96 15.60
CA GLY A 575 3.39 4.38 16.92
C GLY A 575 3.31 5.46 18.00
N THR A 576 4.27 6.38 18.04
CA THR A 576 4.27 7.57 18.91
C THR A 576 3.02 8.41 18.72
N SER A 577 2.72 8.77 17.47
CA SER A 577 1.52 9.52 17.09
C SER A 577 0.20 8.82 17.44
N SER A 578 0.23 7.55 17.84
CA SER A 578 -0.93 6.74 18.25
C SER A 578 -0.76 6.05 19.62
N SER A 579 0.12 6.56 20.48
CA SER A 579 0.43 5.96 21.79
C SER A 579 -0.58 6.39 22.86
N LEU A 580 -1.83 5.90 22.74
CA LEU A 580 -2.99 6.27 23.56
C LEU A 580 -3.04 5.52 24.93
N PHE A 581 -1.95 4.87 25.35
CA PHE A 581 -2.01 3.91 26.47
C PHE A 581 -2.19 4.57 27.84
N ASN A 582 -1.70 5.80 28.05
CA ASN A 582 -1.93 6.55 29.28
C ASN A 582 -3.42 6.91 29.48
N THR A 583 -4.15 7.26 28.41
CA THR A 583 -5.61 7.43 28.46
C THR A 583 -6.32 6.12 28.82
N ILE A 584 -5.90 5.00 28.22
CA ILE A 584 -6.48 3.67 28.52
C ILE A 584 -6.20 3.24 29.98
N LEU A 585 -4.99 3.44 30.49
CA LEU A 585 -4.61 3.13 31.88
C LEU A 585 -5.31 4.05 32.89
N THR A 586 -5.54 5.31 32.54
CA THR A 586 -6.29 6.26 33.38
C THR A 586 -7.76 5.83 33.52
N ALA A 587 -8.39 5.35 32.44
CA ALA A 587 -9.72 4.77 32.50
C ALA A 587 -9.78 3.52 33.40
N VAL A 588 -8.76 2.66 33.37
CA VAL A 588 -8.67 1.43 34.19
C VAL A 588 -8.51 1.74 35.69
N ASN A 589 -7.88 2.86 36.07
CA ASN A 589 -7.80 3.26 37.48
C ASN A 589 -9.10 3.88 38.03
N GLY A 590 -10.02 4.33 37.16
CA GLY A 590 -11.29 4.93 37.56
C GLY A 590 -12.41 3.91 37.88
N THR A 591 -12.33 2.70 37.34
CA THR A 591 -13.38 1.67 37.45
C THR A 591 -12.82 0.26 37.63
N ASN A 592 -13.54 -0.60 38.35
CA ASN A 592 -13.25 -2.05 38.44
C ASN A 592 -13.56 -2.76 37.10
N SER A 593 -12.76 -2.49 36.07
CA SER A 593 -13.01 -2.87 34.68
C SER A 593 -11.79 -3.55 34.04
N THR A 594 -11.58 -4.82 34.38
CA THR A 594 -10.52 -5.69 33.82
C THR A 594 -10.83 -6.13 32.38
N GLY A 595 -11.06 -5.18 31.47
CA GLY A 595 -11.54 -5.48 30.12
C GLY A 595 -11.46 -4.38 29.06
N LEU A 596 -10.74 -3.28 29.31
CA LEU A 596 -10.47 -2.26 28.26
C LEU A 596 -9.12 -2.53 27.57
N LEU A 597 -8.10 -2.86 28.35
CA LEU A 597 -7.00 -3.70 27.87
C LEU A 597 -7.45 -5.15 28.03
N SER A 598 -7.19 -5.99 27.02
CA SER A 598 -7.34 -7.43 27.22
C SER A 598 -6.30 -7.89 28.25
N THR A 599 -6.69 -8.82 29.12
CA THR A 599 -5.71 -9.51 29.98
C THR A 599 -4.67 -10.25 29.15
N ALA A 600 -4.94 -10.54 27.87
CA ALA A 600 -3.95 -10.99 26.90
C ALA A 600 -2.89 -9.92 26.59
N LEU A 601 -3.25 -8.68 26.19
CA LEU A 601 -2.26 -7.64 25.93
C LEU A 601 -1.44 -7.31 27.19
N GLN A 602 -2.09 -7.20 28.35
CA GLN A 602 -1.37 -7.01 29.61
C GLN A 602 -0.53 -8.22 30.03
N ALA A 603 -0.94 -9.47 29.79
CA ALA A 603 -0.15 -10.65 30.13
C ALA A 603 1.00 -10.91 29.15
N SER A 604 0.79 -10.74 27.83
CA SER A 604 1.85 -10.83 26.82
C SER A 604 2.92 -9.77 27.08
N LEU A 605 2.51 -8.51 27.29
CA LEU A 605 3.46 -7.46 27.69
C LEU A 605 4.07 -7.77 29.06
N THR A 606 3.34 -8.15 30.11
CA THR A 606 3.96 -8.44 31.42
C THR A 606 4.88 -9.68 31.41
N ALA A 607 4.68 -10.62 30.49
CA ALA A 607 5.56 -11.78 30.31
C ALA A 607 6.85 -11.43 29.54
N LEU A 608 6.76 -10.61 28.50
CA LEU A 608 7.92 -10.05 27.78
C LEU A 608 8.70 -9.06 28.67
N LEU A 609 7.98 -8.13 29.29
CA LEU A 609 8.50 -7.00 30.06
C LEU A 609 8.80 -7.35 31.52
N GLY A 610 9.24 -8.57 31.80
CA GLY A 610 9.55 -9.05 33.15
C GLY A 610 10.63 -8.23 33.89
N GLY A 611 11.34 -7.35 33.18
CA GLY A 611 12.31 -6.39 33.73
C GLY A 611 11.87 -4.91 33.75
N LEU A 612 10.86 -4.47 32.99
CA LEU A 612 10.51 -3.03 32.86
C LEU A 612 9.68 -2.52 34.05
N GLY A 613 10.34 -2.37 35.19
CA GLY A 613 9.78 -1.76 36.39
C GLY A 613 9.80 -0.23 36.38
N SER A 614 8.70 0.37 36.84
CA SER A 614 8.50 1.78 37.23
C SER A 614 8.56 2.89 36.17
N ALA A 615 7.41 3.61 36.08
CA ALA A 615 7.19 4.94 35.49
C ALA A 615 7.35 5.11 33.96
N ASN A 616 6.29 5.61 33.31
CA ASN A 616 6.24 6.08 31.92
C ASN A 616 6.52 5.05 30.80
N ASN A 617 6.48 3.74 31.09
CA ASN A 617 6.57 2.69 30.07
C ASN A 617 5.35 2.65 29.11
N ASP A 618 4.34 3.48 29.35
CA ASP A 618 3.08 3.61 28.61
C ASP A 618 3.12 4.61 27.44
N ILE A 619 4.25 5.26 27.18
CA ILE A 619 4.37 6.36 26.20
C ILE A 619 5.68 6.28 25.40
N ALA A 620 5.87 7.14 24.40
CA ALA A 620 7.08 7.12 23.58
C ALA A 620 8.23 7.86 24.28
N ASP A 621 9.35 7.17 24.50
CA ASP A 621 10.57 7.79 25.02
C ASP A 621 11.62 8.02 23.92
N TYR A 622 12.15 9.24 23.91
CA TYR A 622 13.21 9.72 23.02
C TYR A 622 14.31 10.35 23.89
N PRO A 623 15.62 10.10 23.63
CA PRO A 623 16.69 10.96 24.13
C PRO A 623 16.37 12.42 23.79
N ASN A 624 16.26 13.30 24.80
CA ASN A 624 15.72 14.64 24.60
C ASN A 624 16.68 15.51 23.78
N PRO A 625 16.39 15.87 22.52
CA PRO A 625 17.29 16.75 21.79
C PRO A 625 17.27 18.17 22.38
N PHE A 626 16.17 18.57 23.01
CA PHE A 626 15.97 19.89 23.62
C PHE A 626 16.51 19.97 25.07
N TYR A 627 17.36 19.05 25.50
CA TYR A 627 18.02 19.10 26.81
C TYR A 627 18.93 20.34 26.91
N GLY A 628 18.67 21.20 27.90
CA GLY A 628 19.34 22.49 28.09
C GLY A 628 19.07 23.54 26.99
N TRP A 629 18.02 23.37 26.19
CA TRP A 629 17.59 24.32 25.16
C TRP A 629 16.40 25.17 25.64
N ASN A 630 16.43 26.49 25.39
CA ASN A 630 15.38 27.46 25.76
C ASN A 630 14.88 27.33 27.22
N ASN A 631 15.79 27.22 28.19
CA ASN A 631 15.48 26.91 29.59
C ASN A 631 14.40 27.78 30.25
N ASP A 632 14.25 29.04 29.84
CA ASP A 632 13.27 29.98 30.40
C ASP A 632 11.82 29.67 30.00
N THR A 633 11.59 28.89 28.93
CA THR A 633 10.27 28.58 28.36
C THR A 633 10.01 27.08 28.17
N ASN A 634 11.07 26.29 28.00
CA ASN A 634 10.99 24.85 27.76
C ASN A 634 10.88 24.08 29.08
N LEU A 635 9.67 23.61 29.41
CA LEU A 635 9.42 22.82 30.61
C LEU A 635 10.24 21.51 30.65
N GLY A 636 10.56 20.95 29.48
CA GLY A 636 11.36 19.74 29.33
C GLY A 636 12.87 19.94 29.38
N HIS A 637 13.40 21.17 29.48
CA HIS A 637 14.84 21.44 29.30
C HIS A 637 15.75 20.71 30.30
N ALA A 638 15.23 20.37 31.48
CA ALA A 638 15.97 19.67 32.53
C ALA A 638 15.85 18.13 32.44
N SER A 639 14.97 17.61 31.58
CA SER A 639 14.80 16.18 31.35
C SER A 639 15.76 15.67 30.28
N GLN A 640 16.41 14.53 30.51
CA GLN A 640 17.18 13.83 29.48
C GLN A 640 16.30 13.00 28.53
N GLN A 641 15.00 12.89 28.83
CA GLN A 641 13.97 12.18 28.07
C GLN A 641 12.93 13.17 27.53
N LEU A 642 12.57 13.02 26.25
CA LEU A 642 11.45 13.69 25.61
C LEU A 642 10.33 12.67 25.45
N THR A 643 9.29 12.84 26.25
CA THR A 643 8.16 11.92 26.36
C THR A 643 6.98 12.40 25.51
N LEU A 644 6.58 11.60 24.52
CA LEU A 644 5.56 11.93 23.52
C LEU A 644 4.40 10.91 23.51
N VAL A 645 3.20 11.37 23.15
CA VAL A 645 1.95 10.58 23.11
C VAL A 645 1.13 10.81 21.83
N ASP A 646 -0.02 10.13 21.71
CA ASP A 646 -0.96 10.33 20.61
C ASP A 646 -1.33 11.82 20.46
N GLY A 647 -1.14 12.36 19.26
CA GLY A 647 -1.28 13.81 18.97
C GLY A 647 -2.71 14.34 18.97
N GLY A 648 -3.69 13.53 19.38
CA GLY A 648 -5.08 13.95 19.58
C GLY A 648 -5.51 13.99 21.05
N GLU A 649 -4.63 13.67 22.01
CA GLU A 649 -4.98 13.63 23.43
C GLU A 649 -5.25 15.01 24.04
N ASP A 650 -4.64 16.08 23.51
CA ASP A 650 -4.95 17.46 23.92
C ASP A 650 -6.35 17.95 23.47
N GLY A 651 -7.05 17.15 22.66
CA GLY A 651 -8.37 17.41 22.09
C GLY A 651 -8.37 17.92 20.65
N GLN A 652 -7.22 18.35 20.11
CA GLN A 652 -7.06 18.80 18.73
C GLN A 652 -6.93 17.63 17.74
N ASN A 653 -7.87 16.69 17.75
CA ASN A 653 -7.81 15.43 17.00
C ASN A 653 -7.74 15.58 15.44
N ILE A 654 -7.60 16.78 14.88
CA ILE A 654 -7.26 17.05 13.47
C ILE A 654 -5.90 17.79 13.42
N PRO A 655 -4.89 17.33 12.65
CA PRO A 655 -3.52 17.88 12.64
C PRO A 655 -3.44 19.22 11.89
N LEU A 656 -4.05 20.26 12.45
CA LEU A 656 -4.13 21.60 11.86
C LEU A 656 -2.93 22.48 12.21
N LEU A 657 -2.37 22.35 13.43
CA LEU A 657 -1.29 23.22 13.90
C LEU A 657 -0.07 23.26 12.96
N PRO A 658 0.40 22.15 12.35
CA PRO A 658 1.47 22.20 11.35
C PRO A 658 1.12 23.02 10.10
N LEU A 659 -0.14 22.99 9.67
CA LEU A 659 -0.59 23.54 8.39
C LEU A 659 -0.92 25.04 8.47
N ILE A 660 -1.35 25.53 9.63
CA ILE A 660 -1.69 26.94 9.85
C ILE A 660 -0.47 27.85 10.11
N GLN A 661 0.74 27.28 10.16
CA GLN A 661 1.97 28.03 10.43
C GLN A 661 2.22 29.12 9.35
N PRO A 662 2.36 30.41 9.71
CA PRO A 662 2.54 31.48 8.73
C PRO A 662 3.73 31.28 7.77
N PRO A 663 4.89 30.71 8.18
CA PRO A 663 5.97 30.39 7.26
C PRO A 663 5.62 29.37 6.16
N ARG A 664 4.61 28.51 6.36
CA ARG A 664 4.13 27.57 5.32
C ARG A 664 3.16 28.21 4.33
N ALA A 665 2.56 29.35 4.68
CA ALA A 665 1.66 30.14 3.84
C ALA A 665 0.59 29.29 3.11
N VAL A 666 -0.08 28.40 3.84
CA VAL A 666 -1.17 27.57 3.31
C VAL A 666 -2.41 28.45 3.11
N ASP A 667 -3.09 28.28 1.97
CA ASP A 667 -4.29 29.04 1.58
C ASP A 667 -5.59 28.32 1.95
N VAL A 668 -5.59 26.99 1.81
CA VAL A 668 -6.74 26.12 2.08
C VAL A 668 -6.30 24.83 2.75
N ILE A 669 -7.09 24.34 3.71
CA ILE A 669 -6.88 23.05 4.37
C ILE A 669 -8.13 22.18 4.19
N PHE A 670 -7.96 20.98 3.63
CA PHE A 670 -8.99 19.94 3.64
C PHE A 670 -8.85 19.10 4.92
N ALA A 671 -9.71 19.40 5.90
CA ALA A 671 -9.68 18.85 7.25
C ALA A 671 -10.67 17.69 7.39
N VAL A 672 -10.17 16.45 7.34
CA VAL A 672 -10.98 15.22 7.44
C VAL A 672 -11.14 14.85 8.90
N ASP A 673 -12.35 14.99 9.42
CA ASP A 673 -12.68 14.67 10.81
C ASP A 673 -13.36 13.29 10.91
N SER A 674 -12.68 12.33 11.52
CA SER A 674 -13.14 10.96 11.79
C SER A 674 -13.25 10.68 13.30
N SER A 675 -13.41 11.72 14.12
CA SER A 675 -13.55 11.63 15.57
C SER A 675 -14.82 10.84 15.97
N ALA A 676 -14.85 10.34 17.21
CA ALA A 676 -15.89 9.45 17.74
C ALA A 676 -16.62 10.07 18.94
N ASP A 677 -16.91 11.37 18.85
CA ASP A 677 -17.34 12.22 19.96
C ASP A 677 -18.73 11.83 20.48
N THR A 678 -19.66 11.54 19.56
CA THR A 678 -21.02 11.15 19.94
C THR A 678 -21.02 9.79 20.63
N ASN A 679 -21.82 9.66 21.68
CA ASN A 679 -21.76 8.51 22.58
C ASN A 679 -23.13 8.28 23.24
N ALA A 680 -23.20 7.40 24.25
CA ALA A 680 -24.46 7.04 24.91
C ALA A 680 -25.12 8.19 25.71
N THR A 681 -24.49 9.36 25.82
CA THR A 681 -25.08 10.58 26.42
C THR A 681 -24.99 11.82 25.52
N LEU A 682 -23.98 11.94 24.64
CA LEU A 682 -23.75 13.12 23.79
C LEU A 682 -24.23 12.93 22.33
N PRO A 683 -25.00 13.88 21.75
CA PRO A 683 -25.67 15.01 22.40
C PRO A 683 -26.87 14.60 23.26
N THR A 684 -27.47 13.43 22.98
CA THR A 684 -28.55 12.84 23.79
C THR A 684 -28.38 11.33 23.86
N ASN A 685 -29.05 10.69 24.84
CA ASN A 685 -29.12 9.23 24.97
C ASN A 685 -29.85 8.48 23.84
N ALA A 686 -30.41 9.19 22.85
CA ALA A 686 -31.03 8.63 21.65
C ALA A 686 -30.23 8.98 20.37
N SER A 687 -28.96 9.38 20.52
CA SER A 687 -28.05 9.69 19.42
C SER A 687 -27.25 8.46 18.97
N ALA A 688 -26.82 8.45 17.71
CA ALA A 688 -25.90 7.45 17.19
C ALA A 688 -24.47 7.75 17.67
N THR A 689 -23.76 6.72 18.16
CA THR A 689 -22.40 6.84 18.69
C THR A 689 -21.33 6.88 17.59
N GLY A 690 -20.13 7.38 17.89
CA GLY A 690 -18.95 7.24 17.01
C GLY A 690 -18.87 8.21 15.82
N TRP A 691 -19.61 9.33 15.87
CA TRP A 691 -19.56 10.39 14.86
C TRP A 691 -18.88 11.67 15.37
N PRO A 692 -18.31 12.50 14.49
CA PRO A 692 -17.80 13.82 14.85
C PRO A 692 -18.89 14.76 15.37
N SER A 693 -18.51 15.62 16.32
CA SER A 693 -19.33 16.70 16.87
C SER A 693 -18.87 18.10 16.43
N GLY A 694 -17.64 18.23 15.94
CA GLY A 694 -16.94 19.52 15.76
C GLY A 694 -15.94 19.84 16.88
N PHE A 695 -15.92 19.07 17.97
CA PHE A 695 -15.06 19.30 19.13
C PHE A 695 -13.56 19.42 18.79
N ALA A 696 -13.05 18.66 17.82
CA ALA A 696 -11.63 18.69 17.46
C ALA A 696 -11.21 20.04 16.85
N ILE A 697 -12.01 20.59 15.92
CA ILE A 697 -11.76 21.89 15.29
C ILE A 697 -12.11 23.05 16.24
N GLU A 698 -13.09 22.88 17.13
CA GLU A 698 -13.36 23.85 18.21
C GLU A 698 -12.18 23.92 19.21
N SER A 699 -11.59 22.77 19.58
CA SER A 699 -10.42 22.72 20.46
C SER A 699 -9.20 23.43 19.86
N THR A 700 -8.95 23.26 18.55
CA THR A 700 -7.91 24.03 17.84
C THR A 700 -8.19 25.54 17.87
N TYR A 701 -9.44 25.96 17.67
CA TYR A 701 -9.81 27.38 17.80
C TYR A 701 -9.63 27.89 19.22
N ARG A 702 -10.07 27.14 20.25
CA ARG A 702 -9.87 27.51 21.66
C ARG A 702 -8.40 27.67 22.00
N ARG A 703 -7.52 26.76 21.56
CA ARG A 703 -6.05 26.91 21.69
C ARG A 703 -5.56 28.17 20.98
N SER A 704 -6.08 28.48 19.80
CA SER A 704 -5.65 29.63 19.01
C SER A 704 -5.87 30.99 19.69
N LEU A 705 -6.79 31.06 20.65
CA LEU A 705 -7.06 32.24 21.47
C LEU A 705 -6.12 32.38 22.69
N THR A 706 -5.15 31.47 22.86
CA THR A 706 -4.23 31.45 24.02
C THR A 706 -2.77 31.75 23.61
N GLU A 707 -1.94 32.13 24.59
CA GLU A 707 -0.57 32.60 24.34
C GLU A 707 0.34 31.56 23.65
N ILE A 708 0.09 30.26 23.81
CA ILE A 708 0.90 29.21 23.16
C ILE A 708 0.77 29.22 21.63
N GLN A 709 -0.32 29.76 21.08
CA GLN A 709 -0.48 29.95 19.64
C GLN A 709 0.54 30.94 19.05
N ASN A 710 1.18 31.78 19.89
CA ASN A 710 2.23 32.73 19.49
C ASN A 710 1.81 33.63 18.30
N GLY A 711 0.53 34.00 18.25
CA GLY A 711 -0.07 34.86 17.21
C GLY A 711 -0.43 34.17 15.90
N THR A 712 -0.30 32.84 15.80
CA THR A 712 -0.64 32.07 14.58
C THR A 712 -2.15 32.12 14.29
N PRO A 713 -2.59 32.69 13.15
CA PRO A 713 -4.00 32.96 12.91
C PRO A 713 -4.81 31.68 12.65
N PHE A 714 -6.07 31.72 13.07
CA PHE A 714 -7.05 30.65 12.88
C PHE A 714 -8.42 31.28 12.61
N PRO A 715 -9.30 30.66 11.79
CA PRO A 715 -10.66 31.16 11.62
C PRO A 715 -11.50 30.94 12.88
N SER A 716 -12.50 31.79 13.08
CA SER A 716 -13.50 31.59 14.14
C SER A 716 -14.30 30.31 13.89
N ILE A 717 -14.46 29.51 14.94
CA ILE A 717 -15.22 28.25 14.96
C ILE A 717 -16.31 28.37 16.04
N PRO A 718 -17.57 27.97 15.79
CA PRO A 718 -18.62 27.98 16.80
C PRO A 718 -18.52 26.78 17.75
N ASP A 719 -19.34 26.79 18.79
CA ASP A 719 -19.43 25.72 19.78
C ASP A 719 -20.09 24.42 19.24
N VAL A 720 -19.82 23.29 19.88
CA VAL A 720 -20.44 21.98 19.57
C VAL A 720 -21.98 21.99 19.51
N ASN A 721 -22.70 22.77 20.33
CA ASN A 721 -24.17 22.82 20.22
C ASN A 721 -24.58 23.50 18.92
N THR A 722 -23.94 24.60 18.54
CA THR A 722 -24.12 25.24 17.23
C THR A 722 -23.76 24.29 16.07
N PHE A 723 -22.71 23.48 16.19
CA PHE A 723 -22.38 22.45 15.19
C PHE A 723 -23.54 21.46 14.97
N PHE A 724 -24.11 20.90 16.03
CA PHE A 724 -25.28 20.01 15.92
C PHE A 724 -26.51 20.75 15.40
N ASN A 725 -26.85 21.90 15.98
CA ASN A 725 -28.09 22.64 15.69
C ASN A 725 -28.13 23.24 14.28
N LEU A 726 -26.99 23.62 13.72
CA LEU A 726 -26.87 24.08 12.33
C LEU A 726 -26.43 22.95 11.38
N GLY A 727 -26.24 21.72 11.89
CA GLY A 727 -25.86 20.53 11.14
C GLY A 727 -24.48 20.61 10.48
N LEU A 728 -23.55 21.40 11.03
CA LEU A 728 -22.19 21.60 10.50
C LEU A 728 -21.35 20.31 10.60
N ASN A 729 -21.64 19.46 11.59
CA ASN A 729 -21.02 18.13 11.74
C ASN A 729 -21.62 17.05 10.81
N ASN A 730 -22.64 17.39 10.01
CA ASN A 730 -23.36 16.46 9.12
C ASN A 730 -23.22 16.82 7.62
N ARG A 731 -22.32 17.75 7.29
CA ARG A 731 -21.98 18.11 5.90
C ARG A 731 -20.58 18.74 5.85
N PRO A 732 -19.92 18.73 4.68
CA PRO A 732 -18.83 19.66 4.41
C PRO A 732 -19.22 21.10 4.76
N THR A 733 -18.35 21.80 5.50
CA THR A 733 -18.55 23.17 5.97
C THR A 733 -17.25 23.95 5.79
N PHE A 734 -17.31 25.20 5.34
CA PHE A 734 -16.13 26.06 5.17
C PHE A 734 -16.04 27.06 6.32
N PHE A 735 -14.85 27.20 6.90
CA PHE A 735 -14.55 28.19 7.95
C PHE A 735 -13.48 29.16 7.47
N GLY A 736 -13.59 30.43 7.89
CA GLY A 736 -12.65 31.48 7.49
C GLY A 736 -12.78 31.95 6.05
N CYS A 737 -13.96 31.86 5.41
CA CYS A 737 -14.11 32.29 4.02
C CYS A 737 -13.73 33.76 3.80
N ASP A 738 -14.18 34.65 4.70
CA ASP A 738 -13.69 36.02 4.82
C ASP A 738 -12.31 36.02 5.51
N SER A 739 -11.29 36.50 4.80
CA SER A 739 -9.91 36.66 5.30
C SER A 739 -9.79 37.79 6.33
N SER A 740 -10.62 38.83 6.22
CA SER A 740 -10.56 40.01 7.09
C SER A 740 -11.16 39.76 8.48
N ASN A 741 -12.02 38.73 8.58
CA ASN A 741 -12.66 38.30 9.82
C ASN A 741 -11.84 37.21 10.55
N THR A 742 -10.52 37.39 10.66
CA THR A 742 -9.61 36.45 11.34
C THR A 742 -8.63 37.18 12.27
N THR A 743 -8.33 36.58 13.43
CA THR A 743 -7.45 37.19 14.45
C THR A 743 -6.01 36.72 14.28
N GLY A 744 -5.04 37.64 14.40
CA GLY A 744 -3.60 37.36 14.27
C GLY A 744 -3.03 37.56 12.86
N GLY A 745 -3.90 37.70 11.84
CA GLY A 745 -3.53 37.78 10.43
C GLY A 745 -4.43 36.88 9.59
N ILE A 746 -4.17 36.78 8.28
CA ILE A 746 -4.98 35.97 7.37
C ILE A 746 -4.75 34.47 7.67
N ALA A 747 -5.79 33.79 8.14
CA ALA A 747 -5.81 32.33 8.29
C ALA A 747 -6.11 31.62 6.95
N PRO A 748 -5.72 30.34 6.76
CA PRO A 748 -6.23 29.52 5.67
C PRO A 748 -7.76 29.32 5.76
N LEU A 749 -8.40 29.10 4.62
CA LEU A 749 -9.79 28.64 4.55
C LEU A 749 -9.82 27.14 4.91
N ILE A 750 -10.58 26.76 5.93
CA ILE A 750 -10.69 25.34 6.33
C ILE A 750 -11.94 24.73 5.69
N VAL A 751 -11.73 23.76 4.80
CA VAL A 751 -12.78 22.86 4.28
C VAL A 751 -12.89 21.68 5.26
N TYR A 752 -13.81 21.80 6.21
CA TYR A 752 -14.10 20.76 7.21
C TYR A 752 -14.97 19.66 6.58
N LEU A 753 -14.51 18.41 6.67
CA LEU A 753 -15.11 17.21 6.08
C LEU A 753 -15.40 16.18 7.19
N PRO A 754 -16.55 16.26 7.88
CA PRO A 754 -16.91 15.32 8.94
C PRO A 754 -17.32 13.96 8.36
N ASN A 755 -16.81 12.89 8.97
CA ASN A 755 -17.25 11.52 8.72
C ASN A 755 -18.77 11.40 8.93
N ALA A 756 -19.46 10.91 7.91
CA ALA A 756 -20.91 10.76 7.88
C ALA A 756 -21.27 9.58 6.96
N PRO A 757 -22.45 8.95 7.11
CA PRO A 757 -22.84 7.83 6.28
C PRO A 757 -23.24 8.31 4.87
N TYR A 758 -22.43 7.97 3.86
CA TYR A 758 -22.73 8.20 2.44
C TYR A 758 -23.19 6.91 1.76
N VAL A 759 -22.36 5.86 1.84
CA VAL A 759 -22.62 4.53 1.27
C VAL A 759 -22.40 3.40 2.26
N TYR A 760 -21.79 3.67 3.43
CA TYR A 760 -21.59 2.72 4.50
C TYR A 760 -21.56 3.42 5.87
N THR A 761 -21.89 2.67 6.92
CA THR A 761 -22.00 3.15 8.31
C THR A 761 -20.63 3.06 8.99
N SER A 762 -19.78 4.06 8.73
CA SER A 762 -18.34 4.09 9.05
C SER A 762 -17.96 4.40 10.51
N ASN A 763 -18.94 4.56 11.42
CA ASN A 763 -18.74 4.91 12.84
C ASN A 763 -18.32 3.71 13.73
N VAL A 764 -17.39 2.89 13.25
CA VAL A 764 -16.81 1.75 13.97
C VAL A 764 -15.92 2.19 15.14
N SER A 765 -15.65 1.34 16.12
CA SER A 765 -14.90 1.74 17.32
C SER A 765 -13.46 2.12 16.99
N THR A 766 -12.90 3.09 17.72
CA THR A 766 -11.46 3.38 17.70
C THR A 766 -10.62 2.16 18.14
N PHE A 767 -11.23 1.26 18.94
CA PHE A 767 -10.61 0.04 19.46
C PHE A 767 -11.00 -1.25 18.70
N ASP A 768 -11.77 -1.17 17.62
CA ASP A 768 -12.00 -2.32 16.74
C ASP A 768 -10.75 -2.48 15.85
N LEU A 769 -10.01 -3.59 16.04
CA LEU A 769 -8.71 -3.87 15.41
C LEU A 769 -8.74 -5.08 14.44
N GLU A 770 -9.92 -5.51 14.00
CA GLU A 770 -10.13 -6.62 13.06
C GLU A 770 -11.23 -6.23 12.05
N TYR A 771 -10.92 -6.22 10.76
CA TYR A 771 -11.86 -5.95 9.67
C TYR A 771 -11.61 -6.90 8.50
N ASN A 772 -12.66 -7.57 8.02
CA ASN A 772 -12.54 -8.30 6.75
C ASN A 772 -12.44 -7.31 5.57
N ASN A 773 -11.87 -7.76 4.45
CA ASN A 773 -11.59 -6.88 3.32
C ASN A 773 -12.83 -6.22 2.71
N THR A 774 -14.02 -6.82 2.81
CA THR A 774 -15.28 -6.21 2.35
C THR A 774 -15.67 -5.03 3.24
N GLU A 775 -15.52 -5.17 4.55
CA GLU A 775 -15.80 -4.15 5.57
C GLU A 775 -14.77 -3.01 5.53
N ARG A 776 -13.48 -3.36 5.44
CA ARG A 776 -12.36 -2.45 5.17
C ARG A 776 -12.62 -1.58 3.93
N ASN A 777 -12.94 -2.22 2.80
CA ASN A 777 -13.17 -1.53 1.53
C ASN A 777 -14.44 -0.66 1.58
N ALA A 778 -15.47 -1.03 2.35
CA ALA A 778 -16.69 -0.23 2.51
C ALA A 778 -16.46 1.06 3.30
N ILE A 779 -15.58 1.05 4.32
CA ILE A 779 -15.19 2.25 5.07
C ILE A 779 -14.40 3.21 4.16
N VAL A 780 -13.44 2.70 3.38
CA VAL A 780 -12.69 3.51 2.39
C VAL A 780 -13.62 4.09 1.32
N ALA A 781 -14.53 3.28 0.78
CA ALA A 781 -15.55 3.76 -0.17
C ALA A 781 -16.47 4.83 0.43
N ASN A 782 -16.75 4.79 1.74
CA ASN A 782 -17.49 5.85 2.40
C ASN A 782 -16.70 7.16 2.46
N GLY A 783 -15.42 7.12 2.84
CA GLY A 783 -14.54 8.29 2.80
C GLY A 783 -14.40 8.90 1.39
N TYR A 784 -14.36 8.05 0.36
CA TYR A 784 -14.37 8.49 -1.05
C TYR A 784 -15.65 9.27 -1.39
N ASN A 785 -16.82 8.76 -0.97
CA ASN A 785 -18.11 9.41 -1.23
C ASN A 785 -18.32 10.66 -0.35
N LEU A 786 -17.74 10.73 0.85
CA LEU A 786 -17.65 11.96 1.65
C LEU A 786 -16.89 13.05 0.89
N ALA A 787 -15.68 12.75 0.43
CA ALA A 787 -14.85 13.71 -0.29
C ALA A 787 -15.52 14.24 -1.56
N THR A 788 -16.24 13.38 -2.30
CA THR A 788 -16.84 13.71 -3.61
C THR A 788 -18.30 14.14 -3.55
N GLN A 789 -18.94 14.23 -2.38
CA GLN A 789 -20.40 14.38 -2.24
C GLN A 789 -21.16 13.32 -3.08
N GLY A 790 -20.75 12.06 -2.94
CA GLY A 790 -21.28 10.93 -3.68
C GLY A 790 -21.05 11.05 -5.20
N ASN A 791 -19.82 11.33 -5.65
CA ASN A 791 -19.51 11.60 -7.05
C ASN A 791 -20.30 12.79 -7.64
N GLY A 792 -20.58 13.82 -6.83
CA GLY A 792 -21.43 14.95 -7.17
C GLY A 792 -22.93 14.65 -7.25
N THR A 793 -23.40 13.48 -6.78
CA THR A 793 -24.84 13.15 -6.78
C THR A 793 -25.59 13.75 -5.59
N VAL A 794 -24.93 13.97 -4.44
CA VAL A 794 -25.50 14.64 -3.27
C VAL A 794 -25.50 16.16 -3.46
N ASP A 795 -24.48 16.70 -4.13
CA ASP A 795 -24.50 18.07 -4.66
C ASP A 795 -23.71 18.19 -5.98
N PRO A 796 -24.40 18.43 -7.12
CA PRO A 796 -23.75 18.68 -8.41
C PRO A 796 -22.85 19.93 -8.43
N GLY A 797 -23.06 20.89 -7.52
CA GLY A 797 -22.24 22.10 -7.41
C GLY A 797 -20.92 21.90 -6.64
N TRP A 798 -20.75 20.76 -5.95
CA TRP A 798 -19.67 20.56 -4.97
C TRP A 798 -18.27 20.74 -5.57
N GLY A 799 -18.01 20.19 -6.76
CA GLY A 799 -16.72 20.32 -7.42
C GLY A 799 -16.31 21.78 -7.66
N THR A 800 -17.24 22.61 -8.14
CA THR A 800 -17.03 24.04 -8.31
C THR A 800 -16.74 24.74 -6.97
N CYS A 801 -17.43 24.34 -5.90
CA CYS A 801 -17.21 24.89 -4.56
C CYS A 801 -15.84 24.51 -3.97
N VAL A 802 -15.35 23.29 -4.23
CA VAL A 802 -13.98 22.88 -3.91
C VAL A 802 -12.96 23.72 -4.68
N GLY A 803 -13.18 23.97 -5.98
CA GLY A 803 -12.31 24.83 -6.80
C GLY A 803 -12.28 26.28 -6.31
N CYS A 804 -13.43 26.82 -5.90
CA CYS A 804 -13.53 28.15 -5.30
C CYS A 804 -12.85 28.25 -3.93
N ALA A 805 -12.93 27.21 -3.09
CA ALA A 805 -12.20 27.14 -1.83
C ALA A 805 -10.67 27.13 -2.05
N ILE A 806 -10.19 26.35 -3.04
CA ILE A 806 -8.77 26.32 -3.45
C ILE A 806 -8.30 27.70 -3.91
N LEU A 807 -9.10 28.39 -4.73
CA LEU A 807 -8.69 29.66 -5.32
C LEU A 807 -8.82 30.87 -4.40
N SER A 808 -9.74 30.84 -3.42
CA SER A 808 -10.13 31.94 -2.52
C SER A 808 -9.00 32.95 -2.20
N ARG A 809 -8.01 32.55 -1.41
CA ARG A 809 -6.89 33.42 -0.97
C ARG A 809 -5.97 33.86 -2.10
N SER A 810 -5.84 33.07 -3.16
CA SER A 810 -5.03 33.46 -4.32
C SER A 810 -5.71 34.55 -5.15
N LEU A 811 -7.05 34.48 -5.32
CA LEU A 811 -7.82 35.50 -6.03
C LEU A 811 -7.70 36.84 -5.30
N GLU A 812 -7.90 36.83 -3.98
CA GLU A 812 -7.69 37.96 -3.08
C GLU A 812 -6.26 38.53 -3.20
N ARG A 813 -5.23 37.67 -3.02
CA ARG A 813 -3.81 38.04 -3.08
C ARG A 813 -3.39 38.65 -4.42
N ASN A 814 -4.02 38.23 -5.52
CA ASN A 814 -3.77 38.75 -6.87
C ASN A 814 -4.74 39.88 -7.29
N GLY A 815 -5.68 40.29 -6.44
CA GLY A 815 -6.64 41.36 -6.74
C GLY A 815 -7.69 41.00 -7.79
N VAL A 816 -8.00 39.71 -7.95
CA VAL A 816 -9.00 39.21 -8.89
C VAL A 816 -10.38 39.17 -8.25
N GLU A 817 -11.39 39.68 -8.95
CA GLU A 817 -12.79 39.67 -8.49
C GLU A 817 -13.31 38.24 -8.30
N VAL A 818 -13.99 37.98 -7.18
CA VAL A 818 -14.52 36.65 -6.84
C VAL A 818 -15.69 36.31 -7.76
N PRO A 819 -15.64 35.21 -8.54
CA PRO A 819 -16.72 34.86 -9.48
C PRO A 819 -18.06 34.60 -8.78
N GLU A 820 -19.17 34.91 -9.44
CA GLU A 820 -20.53 34.67 -8.94
C GLU A 820 -20.77 33.20 -8.52
N ALA A 821 -20.16 32.25 -9.24
CA ALA A 821 -20.16 30.83 -8.88
C ALA A 821 -19.50 30.58 -7.50
N CYS A 822 -18.40 31.27 -7.21
CA CYS A 822 -17.72 31.18 -5.92
C CYS A 822 -18.50 31.90 -4.81
N THR A 823 -19.08 33.07 -5.09
CA THR A 823 -20.00 33.75 -4.16
C THR A 823 -21.19 32.87 -3.79
N THR A 824 -21.76 32.15 -4.78
CA THR A 824 -22.85 31.17 -4.56
C THR A 824 -22.39 29.99 -3.69
N CYS A 825 -21.20 29.44 -3.97
CA CYS A 825 -20.61 28.38 -3.16
C CYS A 825 -20.32 28.82 -1.72
N PHE A 826 -19.79 30.03 -1.52
CA PHE A 826 -19.52 30.56 -0.19
C PHE A 826 -20.82 30.81 0.59
N ALA A 827 -21.86 31.35 -0.04
CA ALA A 827 -23.19 31.51 0.56
C ALA A 827 -23.88 30.17 0.93
N LYS A 828 -23.41 29.03 0.39
CA LYS A 828 -23.93 27.69 0.67
C LYS A 828 -23.11 26.92 1.73
N TYR A 829 -21.79 27.05 1.68
CA TYR A 829 -20.86 26.21 2.45
C TYR A 829 -20.16 26.93 3.60
N CYS A 830 -20.00 28.26 3.54
CA CYS A 830 -19.37 28.99 4.63
C CYS A 830 -20.31 29.08 5.84
N TRP A 831 -19.76 28.85 7.03
CA TRP A 831 -20.41 29.31 8.24
C TRP A 831 -20.38 30.85 8.28
N ASP A 832 -21.54 31.46 8.52
CA ASP A 832 -21.80 32.90 8.36
C ASP A 832 -21.68 33.70 9.67
N GLY A 833 -21.30 33.05 10.76
CA GLY A 833 -21.29 33.62 12.11
C GLY A 833 -22.57 33.36 12.91
N THR A 834 -23.59 32.70 12.35
CA THR A 834 -24.81 32.34 13.08
C THR A 834 -24.50 31.35 14.22
N LEU A 835 -24.94 31.67 15.44
CA LEU A 835 -24.83 30.80 16.61
C LEU A 835 -26.19 30.21 17.00
N ASN A 836 -26.18 28.98 17.51
CA ASN A 836 -27.29 28.36 18.21
C ASN A 836 -26.77 27.46 19.34
N GLU A 837 -26.36 28.09 20.44
CA GLU A 837 -25.76 27.48 21.64
C GLU A 837 -26.76 26.61 22.45
N THR A 838 -28.04 26.52 22.04
CA THR A 838 -29.07 25.80 22.81
C THR A 838 -28.84 24.29 22.83
N ALA A 839 -29.26 23.59 23.90
CA ALA A 839 -29.05 22.15 24.03
C ALA A 839 -29.63 21.38 22.82
N PRO A 840 -28.81 20.68 22.03
CA PRO A 840 -29.22 20.12 20.75
C PRO A 840 -30.12 18.88 20.88
N GLY A 841 -30.83 18.59 19.79
CA GLY A 841 -31.61 17.34 19.65
C GLY A 841 -30.72 16.11 19.44
N SER A 842 -31.35 14.93 19.40
CA SER A 842 -30.67 13.66 19.14
C SER A 842 -30.00 13.64 17.77
N TYR A 843 -28.72 13.28 17.72
CA TYR A 843 -27.96 13.20 16.47
C TYR A 843 -27.98 11.78 15.89
N VAL A 844 -28.72 11.58 14.81
CA VAL A 844 -28.73 10.33 14.03
C VAL A 844 -28.58 10.70 12.55
N PRO A 845 -27.37 10.62 11.97
CA PRO A 845 -27.15 11.08 10.60
C PRO A 845 -27.72 10.09 9.58
N GLU A 846 -28.50 10.60 8.63
CA GLU A 846 -29.11 9.81 7.55
C GLU A 846 -28.09 9.46 6.45
N MET A 847 -28.27 8.29 5.83
CA MET A 847 -27.46 7.80 4.70
C MET A 847 -27.65 8.70 3.48
N LYS A 848 -26.58 9.35 3.00
CA LYS A 848 -26.69 10.43 2.00
C LYS A 848 -26.85 9.96 0.56
N ALA A 849 -26.43 8.73 0.22
CA ALA A 849 -26.71 8.09 -1.07
C ALA A 849 -27.57 6.82 -0.85
N PRO A 850 -28.86 6.97 -0.45
CA PRO A 850 -29.73 5.84 -0.17
C PRO A 850 -29.94 4.99 -1.43
N GLY A 851 -29.93 3.67 -1.29
CA GLY A 851 -29.93 2.70 -2.38
C GLY A 851 -28.56 2.42 -3.01
N ALA A 852 -27.51 3.19 -2.69
CA ALA A 852 -26.11 2.89 -3.03
C ALA A 852 -25.34 2.21 -1.88
N GLU A 853 -26.06 1.71 -0.87
CA GLU A 853 -25.52 1.10 0.35
C GLU A 853 -24.66 -0.15 0.06
N ILE A 854 -23.41 -0.14 0.55
CA ILE A 854 -22.51 -1.30 0.45
C ILE A 854 -22.88 -2.31 1.54
N LYS A 855 -23.41 -3.46 1.11
CA LYS A 855 -23.80 -4.56 2.01
C LYS A 855 -22.60 -5.46 2.27
N VAL A 856 -22.07 -5.40 3.49
CA VAL A 856 -20.95 -6.22 3.95
C VAL A 856 -21.44 -7.38 4.81
N SER A 857 -20.81 -8.55 4.68
CA SER A 857 -20.86 -9.59 5.71
C SER A 857 -19.89 -9.19 6.83
N THR A 858 -20.41 -8.64 7.93
CA THR A 858 -19.57 -8.17 9.04
C THR A 858 -18.83 -9.31 9.72
N SER A 859 -17.62 -9.07 10.24
CA SER A 859 -16.83 -10.08 10.95
C SER A 859 -17.56 -10.72 12.15
N ARG A 860 -18.46 -9.97 12.80
CA ARG A 860 -19.31 -10.45 13.91
C ARG A 860 -20.40 -11.44 13.50
N ALA A 861 -20.77 -11.55 12.22
CA ALA A 861 -21.91 -12.35 11.76
C ALA A 861 -21.59 -13.86 11.60
N GLY A 862 -20.90 -14.48 12.57
CA GLY A 862 -20.60 -15.92 12.49
C GLY A 862 -19.88 -16.55 13.69
N ARG A 863 -19.01 -15.81 14.41
CA ARG A 863 -18.35 -16.35 15.62
C ARG A 863 -19.38 -16.55 16.74
N THR A 864 -19.76 -17.79 17.00
CA THR A 864 -20.58 -18.16 18.15
C THR A 864 -19.88 -17.75 19.44
N THR A 865 -20.53 -16.91 20.24
CA THR A 865 -19.96 -16.40 21.49
C THR A 865 -19.83 -17.53 22.51
N PHE A 866 -18.63 -18.11 22.64
CA PHE A 866 -18.25 -18.79 23.87
C PHE A 866 -18.38 -17.78 25.04
N PRO A 867 -18.96 -18.18 26.19
CA PRO A 867 -19.62 -17.25 27.10
C PRO A 867 -18.68 -16.48 28.05
N VAL A 868 -17.73 -15.73 27.49
CA VAL A 868 -17.01 -14.64 28.22
C VAL A 868 -17.90 -13.39 28.31
N ALA A 869 -18.73 -13.14 27.29
CA ALA A 869 -19.66 -12.00 27.23
C ALA A 869 -20.82 -12.07 28.25
N ALA A 870 -21.01 -13.19 28.95
CA ALA A 870 -22.17 -13.43 29.81
C ALA A 870 -22.17 -12.67 31.16
N LEU A 871 -21.10 -11.93 31.49
CA LEU A 871 -20.98 -11.13 32.72
C LEU A 871 -21.02 -9.60 32.49
N LEU A 872 -21.19 -9.13 31.25
CA LEU A 872 -21.09 -7.71 30.89
C LEU A 872 -22.44 -7.05 30.54
N VAL A 873 -23.49 -7.33 31.34
CA VAL A 873 -24.82 -6.70 31.22
C VAL A 873 -25.28 -6.00 32.52
N ALA A 874 -24.49 -6.09 33.60
CA ALA A 874 -24.88 -5.64 34.95
C ALA A 874 -24.18 -4.34 35.44
N ALA A 875 -23.43 -3.63 34.59
CA ALA A 875 -22.52 -2.55 35.00
C ALA A 875 -22.86 -1.15 34.44
N PHE A 876 -24.12 -0.90 34.04
CA PHE A 876 -24.50 0.32 33.30
C PHE A 876 -25.45 1.29 34.06
N VAL A 877 -25.44 1.25 35.41
CA VAL A 877 -26.41 2.00 36.24
C VAL A 877 -25.72 2.69 37.45
N GLY A 878 -24.60 3.39 37.23
CA GLY A 878 -23.71 3.70 38.37
C GLY A 878 -22.72 4.87 38.35
N VAL A 879 -22.76 5.83 37.42
CA VAL A 879 -22.18 7.18 37.67
C VAL A 879 -23.07 8.26 37.07
N MET A 880 -23.82 8.96 37.93
CA MET A 880 -24.36 10.30 37.66
C MET A 880 -24.04 11.18 38.86
N GLY A 881 -23.63 12.42 38.62
CA GLY A 881 -23.60 13.46 39.65
C GLY A 881 -22.25 13.81 40.27
N VAL A 882 -21.24 14.13 39.45
CA VAL A 882 -20.43 15.35 39.64
C VAL A 882 -20.11 15.97 38.27
N TRP A 883 -21.02 16.80 37.77
CA TRP A 883 -20.83 18.10 37.08
C TRP A 883 -22.22 18.64 36.72
#